data_AF-A0A7X6CFN9-F1
#
_entry.id   AF-A0A7X6CFN9-F1
#
_cell.length_a   1.000
_cell.length_b   1.000
_cell.length_c   1.000
_cell.angle_alpha   90.00
_cell.angle_beta   90.00
_cell.angle_gamma   90.00
#
_symmetry.space_group_name_H-M   'P 1'
#
loop_
_entity.id
_entity.type
_entity.pdbx_description
1 polymer ?
#
loop_
_entity_poly.entity_id
_entity_poly.type
_entity_poly.pdbx_seq_one_letter_code
_entity_poly.pdbx_strand_id
1 'polypeptide(L)'
;MASVILVKWADFRVVKAEHQIKLAKIAELNALSAVNINSSNQLGALVNSVKAGRNLLEIDAPVDLKNWVKKQLKQTLDEVQERNRLEGHKGIVYSVDFSPDGKTIASASSDRTVKLWNLDGTLIKNLEGHNAIVYSVSFSPNGRLLALASGDKTIKVWNLDNDQIKTLSGHGEPVYSVNFSPDGRLLASASGDKNIKLWSLEGGSLLATLKGHKSPVIRVSFSPDGKTIASASDDKTVKIWSVEGKELNTLNAHKDAVINVSFSPDGKTIASSSLDKTIKLWSSDGRELKTLEGHTSGVYSVRFNPDRKTIASASGDGTIKLWSSDGSELMTIKGHLGGIPSLSFSPDGKTLASASEDNTIKLWSNYHTVRAALEGHSDRIYSVSFSPDGKTIASGSVDKTVKIWDSNGHFLRTLDRHLDKVYNISFSPDGKTLASASEDKTIKLWSLDGRAGTGVLPLQTLNGHSNAVQSISFSPDGKTIASASDDKTIKLWNLDGKQLRTLEGHNATVKSVSFSPDGKTIASASYDKTIKLWSKDGRLLKTLKGHNDPVLSVSFSPDGKTIASASDDKTIKLWNLDGRELRTLEGHSGRVFSVTFSPDGKTVASGSNDRTIKLWSLDGQELKTFKGHNRGVGSVSFSPDGKTLASGSFDKTIKIWDLNGLELKTLKLEQLLASGCNWLHDYLKTNNRFRDNNESHFCDRTNASTSQF
;
A
#
# COMPACT_ATOMS: atom_id res chain seq x y z
N MET A 1 -62.37 29.32 1.36
CA MET A 1 -60.99 29.85 1.19
C MET A 1 -60.04 29.37 2.29
N ALA A 2 -60.40 29.48 3.57
CA ALA A 2 -59.59 28.98 4.69
C ALA A 2 -59.26 27.47 4.65
N SER A 3 -60.23 26.61 4.28
CA SER A 3 -60.01 25.15 4.20
C SER A 3 -59.02 24.75 3.10
N VAL A 4 -58.99 25.48 1.98
CA VAL A 4 -58.03 25.24 0.88
C VAL A 4 -56.61 25.66 1.28
N ILE A 5 -56.49 26.74 2.06
CA ILE A 5 -55.21 27.21 2.60
C ILE A 5 -54.66 26.20 3.62
N LEU A 6 -55.53 25.64 4.47
CA LEU A 6 -55.18 24.61 5.47
C LEU A 6 -54.68 23.32 4.82
N VAL A 7 -55.36 22.82 3.77
CA VAL A 7 -54.91 21.64 3.00
C VAL A 7 -53.57 21.90 2.34
N LYS A 8 -53.40 23.04 1.65
CA LYS A 8 -52.11 23.42 1.05
C LYS A 8 -50.98 23.54 2.07
N TRP A 9 -51.27 24.00 3.28
CA TRP A 9 -50.30 24.07 4.38
C TRP A 9 -49.93 22.70 4.93
N ALA A 10 -50.90 21.78 5.03
CA ALA A 10 -50.66 20.40 5.43
C ALA A 10 -49.79 19.67 4.38
N ASP A 11 -50.11 19.81 3.11
CA ASP A 11 -49.34 19.25 1.98
C ASP A 11 -47.89 19.78 1.98
N PHE A 12 -47.71 21.09 2.20
CA PHE A 12 -46.38 21.69 2.30
C PHE A 12 -45.56 21.11 3.48
N ARG A 13 -46.19 20.86 4.63
CA ARG A 13 -45.52 20.23 5.77
C ARG A 13 -45.12 18.78 5.49
N VAL A 14 -45.96 18.02 4.78
CA VAL A 14 -45.65 16.65 4.36
C VAL A 14 -44.44 16.64 3.43
N VAL A 15 -44.46 17.46 2.37
CA VAL A 15 -43.33 17.58 1.43
C VAL A 15 -42.04 18.01 2.13
N LYS A 16 -42.12 18.95 3.07
CA LYS A 16 -40.96 19.38 3.86
C LYS A 16 -40.43 18.25 4.75
N ALA A 17 -41.31 17.48 5.40
CA ALA A 17 -40.92 16.34 6.23
C ALA A 17 -40.27 15.23 5.39
N GLU A 18 -40.86 14.88 4.25
CA GLU A 18 -40.29 13.92 3.30
C GLU A 18 -38.90 14.36 2.81
N HIS A 19 -38.73 15.63 2.50
CA HIS A 19 -37.44 16.19 2.11
C HIS A 19 -36.39 16.05 3.23
N GLN A 20 -36.75 16.34 4.48
CA GLN A 20 -35.86 16.17 5.63
C GLN A 20 -35.49 14.71 5.88
N ILE A 21 -36.43 13.77 5.69
CA ILE A 21 -36.17 12.33 5.78
C ILE A 21 -35.14 11.91 4.72
N LYS A 22 -35.26 12.39 3.47
CA LYS A 22 -34.28 12.12 2.41
C LYS A 22 -32.89 12.67 2.75
N LEU A 23 -32.81 13.90 3.27
CA LEU A 23 -31.55 14.49 3.73
C LEU A 23 -30.91 13.67 4.86
N ALA A 24 -31.69 13.30 5.87
CA ALA A 24 -31.22 12.47 6.98
C ALA A 24 -30.72 11.10 6.49
N LYS A 25 -31.41 10.50 5.50
CA LYS A 25 -30.99 9.22 4.93
C LYS A 25 -29.65 9.31 4.20
N ILE A 26 -29.42 10.38 3.44
CA ILE A 26 -28.13 10.63 2.78
C ILE A 26 -27.02 10.76 3.82
N ALA A 27 -27.28 11.53 4.89
CA ALA A 27 -26.32 11.71 5.96
C ALA A 27 -25.99 10.39 6.69
N GLU A 28 -27.00 9.58 6.98
CA GLU A 28 -26.84 8.25 7.58
C GLU A 28 -25.96 7.33 6.71
N LEU A 29 -26.27 7.23 5.40
CA LEU A 29 -25.49 6.42 4.47
C LEU A 29 -24.03 6.88 4.40
N ASN A 30 -23.81 8.19 4.38
CA ASN A 30 -22.47 8.75 4.31
C ASN A 30 -21.67 8.49 5.61
N ALA A 31 -22.31 8.60 6.78
CA ALA A 31 -21.71 8.22 8.06
C ALA A 31 -21.39 6.71 8.11
N LEU A 32 -22.31 5.86 7.63
CA LEU A 32 -22.11 4.42 7.58
C LEU A 32 -20.97 4.02 6.65
N SER A 33 -20.77 4.76 5.55
CA SER A 33 -19.61 4.61 4.68
C SER A 33 -18.30 4.83 5.45
N ALA A 34 -18.23 5.91 6.25
CA ALA A 34 -17.06 6.22 7.08
C ALA A 34 -16.82 5.21 8.20
N VAL A 35 -17.86 4.59 8.75
CA VAL A 35 -17.71 3.49 9.71
C VAL A 35 -17.17 2.24 9.02
N ASN A 36 -17.73 1.88 7.86
CA ASN A 36 -17.34 0.68 7.12
C ASN A 36 -15.88 0.70 6.65
N ILE A 37 -15.35 1.87 6.27
CA ILE A 37 -13.94 1.95 5.87
C ILE A 37 -13.00 1.68 7.06
N ASN A 38 -13.36 2.17 8.25
CA ASN A 38 -12.58 1.93 9.48
C ASN A 38 -12.67 0.47 9.96
N SER A 39 -13.77 -0.22 9.70
CA SER A 39 -13.94 -1.65 9.99
C SER A 39 -13.44 -2.58 8.87
N SER A 40 -12.74 -2.05 7.86
CA SER A 40 -12.22 -2.81 6.70
C SER A 40 -13.30 -3.49 5.84
N ASN A 41 -14.56 -3.05 5.94
CA ASN A 41 -15.65 -3.45 5.04
C ASN A 41 -15.68 -2.54 3.80
N GLN A 42 -14.67 -2.69 2.94
CA GLN A 42 -14.37 -1.73 1.88
C GLN A 42 -15.50 -1.60 0.85
N LEU A 43 -16.01 -2.71 0.31
CA LEU A 43 -17.13 -2.69 -0.64
C LEU A 43 -18.42 -2.16 -0.01
N GLY A 44 -18.68 -2.51 1.26
CA GLY A 44 -19.82 -1.96 1.99
C GLY A 44 -19.73 -0.44 2.18
N ALA A 45 -18.52 0.10 2.41
CA ALA A 45 -18.29 1.53 2.46
C ALA A 45 -18.62 2.21 1.12
N LEU A 46 -18.17 1.60 0.02
CA LEU A 46 -18.37 2.15 -1.32
C LEU A 46 -19.84 2.10 -1.74
N VAL A 47 -20.54 0.98 -1.49
CA VAL A 47 -21.99 0.86 -1.74
C VAL A 47 -22.74 1.99 -1.04
N ASN A 48 -22.48 2.21 0.25
CA ASN A 48 -23.17 3.25 1.00
C ASN A 48 -22.86 4.66 0.48
N SER A 49 -21.61 4.91 0.07
CA SER A 49 -21.23 6.22 -0.46
C SER A 49 -21.82 6.50 -1.83
N VAL A 50 -21.89 5.50 -2.72
CA VAL A 50 -22.57 5.63 -4.02
C VAL A 50 -24.08 5.80 -3.81
N LYS A 51 -24.71 5.09 -2.86
CA LYS A 51 -26.10 5.31 -2.45
C LYS A 51 -26.35 6.74 -1.97
N ALA A 52 -25.49 7.26 -1.10
CA ALA A 52 -25.57 8.64 -0.64
C ALA A 52 -25.47 9.63 -1.82
N GLY A 53 -24.50 9.45 -2.71
CA GLY A 53 -24.30 10.32 -3.87
C GLY A 53 -25.42 10.26 -4.91
N ARG A 54 -26.05 9.10 -5.14
CA ARG A 54 -27.20 9.00 -6.04
C ARG A 54 -28.45 9.64 -5.47
N ASN A 55 -28.76 9.37 -4.21
CA ASN A 55 -29.90 9.99 -3.52
C ASN A 55 -29.74 11.52 -3.48
N LEU A 56 -28.51 12.01 -3.39
CA LEU A 56 -28.19 13.43 -3.44
C LEU A 56 -28.50 14.09 -4.80
N LEU A 57 -28.43 13.36 -5.92
CA LEU A 57 -28.78 13.89 -7.25
C LEU A 57 -30.30 14.06 -7.44
N GLU A 58 -31.11 13.41 -6.61
CA GLU A 58 -32.58 13.42 -6.73
C GLU A 58 -33.26 14.54 -5.92
N ILE A 59 -32.50 15.28 -5.09
CA ILE A 59 -33.03 16.32 -4.22
C ILE A 59 -32.14 17.56 -4.24
N ASP A 60 -32.71 18.72 -3.91
CA ASP A 60 -31.88 19.88 -3.60
C ASP A 60 -31.37 19.82 -2.16
N ALA A 61 -30.09 19.51 -2.00
CA ALA A 61 -29.45 19.44 -0.69
C ALA A 61 -28.58 20.67 -0.35
N PRO A 62 -28.38 20.97 0.94
CA PRO A 62 -27.41 21.96 1.38
C PRO A 62 -26.02 21.69 0.83
N VAL A 63 -25.26 22.76 0.55
CA VAL A 63 -23.90 22.69 -0.02
C VAL A 63 -22.96 21.86 0.85
N ASP A 64 -23.07 21.97 2.17
CA ASP A 64 -22.23 21.22 3.11
C ASP A 64 -22.44 19.71 2.99
N LEU A 65 -23.70 19.27 2.86
CA LEU A 65 -24.03 17.86 2.63
C LEU A 65 -23.51 17.40 1.28
N LYS A 66 -23.66 18.20 0.22
CA LYS A 66 -23.13 17.90 -1.12
C LYS A 66 -21.61 17.69 -1.09
N ASN A 67 -20.89 18.58 -0.41
CA ASN A 67 -19.43 18.50 -0.26
C ASN A 67 -19.01 17.30 0.60
N TRP A 68 -19.71 17.02 1.69
CA TRP A 68 -19.41 15.89 2.57
C TRP A 68 -19.59 14.54 1.87
N VAL A 69 -20.67 14.38 1.10
CA VAL A 69 -20.92 13.16 0.30
C VAL A 69 -19.85 13.00 -0.78
N LYS A 70 -19.53 14.08 -1.52
CA LYS A 70 -18.47 14.04 -2.54
C LYS A 70 -17.12 13.64 -1.94
N LYS A 71 -16.75 14.23 -0.81
CA LYS A 71 -15.49 13.94 -0.10
C LYS A 71 -15.42 12.48 0.34
N GLN A 72 -16.48 11.98 0.96
CA GLN A 72 -16.55 10.60 1.43
C GLN A 72 -16.48 9.59 0.28
N LEU A 73 -17.16 9.86 -0.84
CA LEU A 73 -17.12 8.99 -2.02
C LEU A 73 -15.72 8.95 -2.62
N LYS A 74 -15.08 10.11 -2.77
CA LYS A 74 -13.70 10.20 -3.23
C LYS A 74 -12.74 9.46 -2.31
N GLN A 75 -12.84 9.67 -1.00
CA GLN A 75 -12.01 8.97 -0.03
C GLN A 75 -12.18 7.46 -0.12
N THR A 76 -13.43 6.99 -0.22
CA THR A 76 -13.71 5.55 -0.31
C THR A 76 -13.13 4.93 -1.59
N LEU A 77 -13.22 5.65 -2.72
CA LEU A 77 -12.61 5.25 -3.98
C LEU A 77 -11.07 5.23 -3.94
N ASP A 78 -10.47 6.14 -3.17
CA ASP A 78 -9.02 6.19 -3.02
C ASP A 78 -8.48 5.05 -2.14
N GLU A 79 -9.32 4.49 -1.26
CA GLU A 79 -8.94 3.46 -0.27
C GLU A 79 -9.38 2.04 -0.64
N VAL A 80 -10.38 1.87 -1.50
CA VAL A 80 -10.92 0.55 -1.86
C VAL A 80 -9.90 -0.26 -2.67
N GLN A 81 -9.70 -1.51 -2.23
CA GLN A 81 -8.83 -2.52 -2.83
C GLN A 81 -9.63 -3.78 -3.19
N GLU A 82 -10.61 -4.15 -2.37
CA GLU A 82 -11.53 -5.25 -2.63
C GLU A 82 -12.37 -4.92 -3.88
N ARG A 83 -12.26 -5.75 -4.92
CA ARG A 83 -12.99 -5.63 -6.19
C ARG A 83 -14.28 -6.41 -6.18
N ASN A 84 -14.22 -7.63 -5.65
CA ASN A 84 -15.35 -8.53 -5.63
C ASN A 84 -15.24 -9.56 -4.51
N ARG A 85 -16.37 -10.19 -4.21
CA ARG A 85 -16.50 -11.23 -3.19
C ARG A 85 -17.36 -12.37 -3.72
N LEU A 86 -16.73 -13.52 -3.90
CA LEU A 86 -17.36 -14.73 -4.41
C LEU A 86 -17.90 -15.51 -3.21
N GLU A 87 -19.23 -15.51 -3.09
CA GLU A 87 -19.96 -16.13 -1.98
C GLU A 87 -20.78 -17.32 -2.51
N GLY A 88 -20.67 -18.48 -1.87
CA GLY A 88 -21.45 -19.65 -2.24
C GLY A 88 -20.98 -20.97 -1.64
N HIS A 89 -19.75 -21.03 -1.11
CA HIS A 89 -19.33 -22.14 -0.28
C HIS A 89 -20.03 -22.10 1.09
N LYS A 90 -20.29 -23.28 1.67
CA LYS A 90 -20.96 -23.43 2.97
C LYS A 90 -19.98 -23.69 4.13
N GLY A 91 -18.69 -23.61 3.85
CA GLY A 91 -17.63 -23.84 4.82
C GLY A 91 -16.31 -23.24 4.36
N ILE A 92 -15.27 -23.45 5.16
CA ILE A 92 -13.93 -22.88 4.98
C ILE A 92 -13.46 -23.11 3.55
N VAL A 93 -12.95 -22.08 2.89
CA VAL A 93 -12.30 -22.20 1.59
C VAL A 93 -10.81 -22.41 1.82
N TYR A 94 -10.31 -23.59 1.49
CA TYR A 94 -8.92 -23.99 1.77
C TYR A 94 -7.94 -23.62 0.65
N SER A 95 -8.42 -23.56 -0.60
CA SER A 95 -7.56 -23.30 -1.75
C SER A 95 -8.27 -22.46 -2.78
N VAL A 96 -7.54 -21.53 -3.38
CA VAL A 96 -7.93 -20.77 -4.56
C VAL A 96 -6.81 -20.83 -5.60
N ASP A 97 -7.17 -20.92 -6.88
CA ASP A 97 -6.22 -20.92 -7.99
C ASP A 97 -6.81 -20.20 -9.21
N PHE A 98 -5.98 -19.40 -9.89
CA PHE A 98 -6.36 -18.75 -11.15
C PHE A 98 -6.08 -19.69 -12.33
N SER A 99 -6.94 -19.63 -13.34
CA SER A 99 -6.64 -20.25 -14.63
C SER A 99 -5.42 -19.57 -15.28
N PRO A 100 -4.65 -20.27 -16.13
CA PRO A 100 -3.48 -19.69 -16.80
C PRO A 100 -3.78 -18.49 -17.69
N ASP A 101 -5.02 -18.36 -18.18
CA ASP A 101 -5.49 -17.19 -18.96
C ASP A 101 -6.04 -16.06 -18.08
N GLY A 102 -6.14 -16.27 -16.77
CA GLY A 102 -6.59 -15.30 -15.78
C GLY A 102 -8.09 -15.05 -15.74
N LYS A 103 -8.91 -15.77 -16.51
CA LYS A 103 -10.36 -15.49 -16.64
C LYS A 103 -11.22 -16.26 -15.64
N THR A 104 -10.72 -17.36 -15.11
CA THR A 104 -11.47 -18.27 -14.24
C THR A 104 -10.72 -18.46 -12.92
N ILE A 105 -11.49 -18.59 -11.85
CA ILE A 105 -10.98 -18.92 -10.52
C ILE A 105 -11.59 -20.24 -10.08
N ALA A 106 -10.77 -21.15 -9.57
CA ALA A 106 -11.22 -22.37 -8.92
C ALA A 106 -11.04 -22.25 -7.40
N SER A 107 -12.02 -22.71 -6.63
CA SER A 107 -11.97 -22.72 -5.17
C SER A 107 -12.37 -24.06 -4.59
N ALA A 108 -11.61 -24.55 -3.59
CA ALA A 108 -11.87 -25.81 -2.89
C ALA A 108 -12.23 -25.56 -1.42
N SER A 109 -13.21 -26.31 -0.91
CA SER A 109 -13.79 -26.03 0.41
C SER A 109 -14.03 -27.27 1.28
N SER A 110 -14.21 -27.02 2.58
CA SER A 110 -14.69 -27.98 3.56
C SER A 110 -16.12 -28.46 3.31
N ASP A 111 -16.88 -27.79 2.44
CA ASP A 111 -18.20 -28.24 1.99
C ASP A 111 -18.15 -29.39 0.97
N ARG A 112 -16.95 -29.93 0.69
CA ARG A 112 -16.68 -31.08 -0.19
C ARG A 112 -16.82 -30.77 -1.69
N THR A 113 -17.01 -29.51 -2.04
CA THR A 113 -17.15 -29.07 -3.43
C THR A 113 -15.95 -28.26 -3.91
N VAL A 114 -15.82 -28.20 -5.23
CA VAL A 114 -14.98 -27.21 -5.91
C VAL A 114 -15.87 -26.34 -6.77
N LYS A 115 -15.68 -25.02 -6.72
CA LYS A 115 -16.46 -24.08 -7.52
C LYS A 115 -15.55 -23.36 -8.51
N LEU A 116 -16.05 -23.22 -9.75
CA LEU A 116 -15.43 -22.42 -10.79
C LEU A 116 -16.19 -21.12 -10.95
N TRP A 117 -15.47 -20.01 -11.01
CA TRP A 117 -16.02 -18.67 -11.01
C TRP A 117 -15.41 -17.85 -12.13
N ASN A 118 -16.21 -16.97 -12.72
CA ASN A 118 -15.68 -15.85 -13.47
C ASN A 118 -15.21 -14.76 -12.50
N LEU A 119 -14.37 -13.83 -12.98
CA LEU A 119 -13.91 -12.68 -12.18
C LEU A 119 -15.06 -11.76 -11.73
N ASP A 120 -16.14 -11.72 -12.51
CA ASP A 120 -17.35 -10.96 -12.18
C ASP A 120 -18.12 -11.54 -10.98
N GLY A 121 -17.74 -12.72 -10.49
CA GLY A 121 -18.34 -13.40 -9.35
C GLY A 121 -19.39 -14.43 -9.73
N THR A 122 -19.71 -14.59 -11.02
CA THR A 122 -20.67 -15.60 -11.46
C THR A 122 -20.10 -17.00 -11.29
N LEU A 123 -20.91 -17.88 -10.69
CA LEU A 123 -20.59 -19.30 -10.57
C LEU A 123 -20.77 -19.97 -11.95
N ILE A 124 -19.66 -20.45 -12.52
CA ILE A 124 -19.65 -21.20 -13.79
C ILE A 124 -20.07 -22.64 -13.53
N LYS A 125 -19.47 -23.28 -12.52
CA LYS A 125 -19.65 -24.71 -12.28
C LYS A 125 -19.44 -25.07 -10.82
N ASN A 126 -20.25 -26.01 -10.35
CA ASN A 126 -20.10 -26.67 -9.06
C ASN A 126 -19.68 -28.13 -9.29
N LEU A 127 -18.45 -28.45 -8.91
CA LEU A 127 -17.87 -29.79 -9.05
C LEU A 127 -18.08 -30.56 -7.75
N GLU A 128 -18.87 -31.62 -7.85
CA GLU A 128 -19.17 -32.53 -6.75
C GLU A 128 -18.59 -33.91 -7.06
N GLY A 129 -18.23 -34.66 -6.02
CA GLY A 129 -17.79 -36.04 -6.18
C GLY A 129 -16.78 -36.51 -5.15
N HIS A 130 -16.20 -35.62 -4.34
CA HIS A 130 -15.42 -36.02 -3.17
C HIS A 130 -16.33 -36.30 -1.98
N ASN A 131 -15.97 -37.27 -1.15
CA ASN A 131 -16.76 -37.67 0.02
C ASN A 131 -16.31 -36.97 1.31
N ALA A 132 -15.28 -36.12 1.21
CA ALA A 132 -14.70 -35.37 2.32
C ALA A 132 -14.27 -33.97 1.85
N ILE A 133 -13.64 -33.21 2.76
CA ILE A 133 -13.10 -31.87 2.51
C ILE A 133 -12.17 -31.89 1.29
N VAL A 134 -12.30 -30.90 0.40
CA VAL A 134 -11.31 -30.68 -0.67
C VAL A 134 -10.32 -29.63 -0.19
N TYR A 135 -9.06 -30.02 -0.03
CA TYR A 135 -8.01 -29.18 0.55
C TYR A 135 -7.26 -28.35 -0.48
N SER A 136 -7.11 -28.85 -1.71
CA SER A 136 -6.32 -28.18 -2.75
C SER A 136 -6.96 -28.34 -4.11
N VAL A 137 -6.86 -27.27 -4.90
CA VAL A 137 -7.20 -27.23 -6.31
C VAL A 137 -6.02 -26.65 -7.09
N SER A 138 -5.77 -27.18 -8.29
CA SER A 138 -4.74 -26.68 -9.19
C SER A 138 -5.21 -26.79 -10.64
N PHE A 139 -5.06 -25.72 -11.42
CA PHE A 139 -5.19 -25.76 -12.87
C PHE A 139 -3.95 -26.39 -13.51
N SER A 140 -4.18 -27.12 -14.59
CA SER A 140 -3.11 -27.49 -15.52
C SER A 140 -2.60 -26.26 -16.29
N PRO A 141 -1.35 -26.27 -16.77
CA PRO A 141 -0.76 -25.12 -17.49
C PRO A 141 -1.52 -24.69 -18.75
N ASN A 142 -2.28 -25.60 -19.38
CA ASN A 142 -3.11 -25.30 -20.54
C ASN A 142 -4.55 -24.89 -20.19
N GLY A 143 -4.91 -24.90 -18.90
CA GLY A 143 -6.23 -24.52 -18.40
C GLY A 143 -7.35 -25.53 -18.62
N ARG A 144 -7.09 -26.68 -19.27
CA ARG A 144 -8.14 -27.66 -19.63
C ARG A 144 -8.45 -28.67 -18.53
N LEU A 145 -7.45 -28.98 -17.70
CA LEU A 145 -7.58 -29.92 -16.59
C LEU A 145 -7.53 -29.19 -15.24
N LEU A 146 -8.23 -29.76 -14.26
CA LEU A 146 -8.24 -29.35 -12.87
C LEU A 146 -7.95 -30.55 -11.96
N ALA A 147 -6.95 -30.46 -11.08
CA ALA A 147 -6.63 -31.50 -10.12
C ALA A 147 -7.07 -31.10 -8.71
N LEU A 148 -7.73 -32.03 -8.02
CA LEU A 148 -8.37 -31.83 -6.72
C LEU A 148 -7.80 -32.82 -5.70
N ALA A 149 -7.33 -32.33 -4.55
CA ALA A 149 -6.85 -33.16 -3.44
C ALA A 149 -7.86 -33.14 -2.28
N SER A 150 -8.18 -34.31 -1.74
CA SER A 150 -9.27 -34.45 -0.77
C SER A 150 -8.89 -35.27 0.47
N GLY A 151 -9.63 -35.02 1.55
CA GLY A 151 -9.62 -35.80 2.78
C GLY A 151 -10.12 -37.24 2.62
N ASP A 152 -10.73 -37.56 1.47
CA ASP A 152 -11.13 -38.94 1.14
C ASP A 152 -9.97 -39.79 0.60
N LYS A 153 -8.73 -39.27 0.70
CA LYS A 153 -7.46 -39.95 0.35
C LYS A 153 -7.24 -40.09 -1.15
N THR A 154 -8.08 -39.47 -1.98
CA THR A 154 -7.98 -39.53 -3.44
C THR A 154 -7.61 -38.18 -4.05
N ILE A 155 -7.12 -38.24 -5.29
CA ILE A 155 -7.00 -37.08 -6.17
C ILE A 155 -7.96 -37.27 -7.33
N LYS A 156 -8.74 -36.26 -7.67
CA LYS A 156 -9.58 -36.26 -8.87
C LYS A 156 -9.08 -35.26 -9.89
N VAL A 157 -8.88 -35.71 -11.12
CA VAL A 157 -8.53 -34.86 -12.26
C VAL A 157 -9.76 -34.73 -13.15
N TRP A 158 -10.24 -33.50 -13.29
CA TRP A 158 -11.39 -33.15 -14.11
C TRP A 158 -10.90 -32.56 -15.43
N ASN A 159 -11.50 -33.01 -16.52
CA ASN A 159 -11.39 -32.33 -17.81
C ASN A 159 -12.58 -31.38 -17.98
N LEU A 160 -12.29 -30.09 -18.11
CA LEU A 160 -13.32 -29.05 -18.20
C LEU A 160 -14.02 -29.00 -19.56
N ASP A 161 -13.44 -29.60 -20.59
CA ASP A 161 -14.00 -29.62 -21.94
C ASP A 161 -15.11 -30.67 -22.12
N ASN A 162 -15.03 -31.79 -21.38
CA ASN A 162 -15.91 -32.95 -21.58
C ASN A 162 -16.39 -33.64 -20.29
N ASP A 163 -16.12 -33.04 -19.13
CA ASP A 163 -16.53 -33.52 -17.80
C ASP A 163 -16.04 -34.93 -17.43
N GLN A 164 -14.97 -35.39 -18.07
CA GLN A 164 -14.34 -36.65 -17.68
C GLN A 164 -13.57 -36.49 -16.36
N ILE A 165 -13.74 -37.47 -15.48
CA ILE A 165 -13.10 -37.52 -14.17
C ILE A 165 -12.19 -38.74 -14.11
N LYS A 166 -10.92 -38.50 -13.79
CA LYS A 166 -9.95 -39.54 -13.49
C LYS A 166 -9.65 -39.52 -12.00
N THR A 167 -9.83 -40.65 -11.32
CA THR A 167 -9.53 -40.79 -9.88
C THR A 167 -8.18 -41.48 -9.71
N LEU A 168 -7.26 -40.83 -9.01
CA LEU A 168 -5.97 -41.38 -8.63
C LEU A 168 -6.03 -41.78 -7.15
N SER A 169 -5.84 -43.06 -6.89
CA SER A 169 -5.88 -43.67 -5.55
C SER A 169 -4.52 -44.26 -5.22
N GLY A 170 -4.06 -44.08 -3.99
CA GLY A 170 -2.80 -44.67 -3.53
C GLY A 170 -2.18 -44.04 -2.29
N HIS A 171 -2.72 -42.92 -1.79
CA HIS A 171 -2.39 -42.39 -0.47
C HIS A 171 -3.18 -43.11 0.63
N GLY A 172 -2.55 -43.31 1.78
CA GLY A 172 -3.16 -43.98 2.94
C GLY A 172 -3.98 -43.06 3.85
N GLU A 173 -3.81 -41.75 3.69
CA GLU A 173 -4.34 -40.67 4.53
C GLU A 173 -4.81 -39.49 3.65
N PRO A 174 -5.51 -38.49 4.20
CA PRO A 174 -5.90 -37.28 3.48
C PRO A 174 -4.82 -36.70 2.57
N VAL A 175 -5.20 -36.28 1.36
CA VAL A 175 -4.31 -35.58 0.43
C VAL A 175 -4.52 -34.08 0.62
N TYR A 176 -3.49 -33.37 1.07
CA TYR A 176 -3.58 -31.95 1.44
C TYR A 176 -3.24 -31.01 0.28
N SER A 177 -2.39 -31.44 -0.65
CA SER A 177 -1.93 -30.59 -1.74
C SER A 177 -1.73 -31.38 -3.02
N VAL A 178 -2.03 -30.71 -4.14
CA VAL A 178 -1.79 -31.20 -5.49
C VAL A 178 -1.27 -30.06 -6.37
N ASN A 179 -0.32 -30.36 -7.26
CA ASN A 179 0.26 -29.37 -8.17
C ASN A 179 0.68 -30.02 -9.49
N PHE A 180 0.34 -29.40 -10.63
CA PHE A 180 0.80 -29.84 -11.95
C PHE A 180 2.26 -29.44 -12.18
N SER A 181 3.00 -30.26 -12.95
CA SER A 181 4.27 -29.81 -13.53
C SER A 181 4.03 -28.70 -14.56
N PRO A 182 5.02 -27.81 -14.81
CA PRO A 182 4.89 -26.72 -15.78
C PRO A 182 4.60 -27.17 -17.22
N ASP A 183 4.99 -28.40 -17.59
CA ASP A 183 4.68 -29.00 -18.90
C ASP A 183 3.32 -29.71 -18.93
N GLY A 184 2.63 -29.81 -17.79
CA GLY A 184 1.33 -30.44 -17.65
C GLY A 184 1.33 -31.97 -17.79
N ARG A 185 2.49 -32.63 -17.76
CA ARG A 185 2.59 -34.10 -17.93
C ARG A 185 2.55 -34.87 -16.62
N LEU A 186 3.01 -34.25 -15.54
CA LEU A 186 3.11 -34.83 -14.22
C LEU A 186 2.17 -34.13 -13.23
N LEU A 187 1.81 -34.87 -12.21
CA LEU A 187 1.11 -34.36 -11.03
C LEU A 187 1.88 -34.76 -9.79
N ALA A 188 2.12 -33.82 -8.87
CA ALA A 188 2.65 -34.11 -7.55
C ALA A 188 1.56 -33.96 -6.50
N SER A 189 1.53 -34.86 -5.51
CA SER A 189 0.58 -34.80 -4.40
C SER A 189 1.27 -35.02 -3.05
N ALA A 190 0.82 -34.29 -2.02
CA ALA A 190 1.29 -34.39 -0.64
C ALA A 190 0.17 -34.80 0.31
N SER A 191 0.47 -35.67 1.28
CA SER A 191 -0.52 -36.33 2.13
C SER A 191 -0.11 -36.43 3.59
N GLY A 192 -1.13 -36.64 4.44
CA GLY A 192 -1.00 -37.06 5.83
C GLY A 192 -0.22 -38.37 6.03
N ASP A 193 -0.06 -39.18 4.97
CA ASP A 193 0.70 -40.43 5.03
C ASP A 193 2.23 -40.21 5.02
N LYS A 194 2.66 -38.94 5.09
CA LYS A 194 4.05 -38.47 5.15
C LYS A 194 4.81 -38.58 3.81
N ASN A 195 4.13 -38.94 2.73
CA ASN A 195 4.77 -39.12 1.43
C ASN A 195 4.31 -38.08 0.41
N ILE A 196 5.17 -37.88 -0.59
CA ILE A 196 4.80 -37.22 -1.84
C ILE A 196 4.68 -38.30 -2.92
N LYS A 197 3.67 -38.21 -3.78
CA LYS A 197 3.50 -39.12 -4.92
C LYS A 197 3.54 -38.36 -6.23
N LEU A 198 4.19 -38.95 -7.22
CA LEU A 198 4.25 -38.45 -8.59
C LEU A 198 3.43 -39.34 -9.51
N TRP A 199 2.59 -38.71 -10.32
CA TRP A 199 1.64 -39.39 -11.18
C TRP A 199 1.86 -38.95 -12.63
N SER A 200 1.76 -39.91 -13.55
CA SER A 200 1.65 -39.61 -14.99
C SER A 200 0.20 -39.29 -15.31
N LEU A 201 -0.05 -38.20 -16.05
CA LEU A 201 -1.41 -37.87 -16.49
C LEU A 201 -1.87 -38.70 -17.68
N GLU A 202 -0.96 -39.00 -18.61
CA GLU A 202 -1.22 -39.82 -19.81
C GLU A 202 -1.73 -41.21 -19.43
N GLY A 203 -1.10 -41.87 -18.46
CA GLY A 203 -1.48 -43.20 -17.98
C GLY A 203 -2.34 -43.21 -16.71
N GLY A 204 -2.22 -42.21 -15.83
CA GLY A 204 -2.83 -42.23 -14.50
C GLY A 204 -2.09 -43.09 -13.49
N SER A 205 -0.93 -43.60 -13.88
CA SER A 205 -0.11 -44.48 -13.06
C SER A 205 0.70 -43.67 -12.06
N LEU A 206 0.87 -44.25 -10.88
CA LEU A 206 1.86 -43.81 -9.91
C LEU A 206 3.27 -44.09 -10.48
N LEU A 207 4.09 -43.05 -10.61
CA LEU A 207 5.46 -43.13 -11.12
C LEU A 207 6.46 -43.30 -9.98
N ALA A 208 6.32 -42.52 -8.91
CA ALA A 208 7.23 -42.54 -7.78
C ALA A 208 6.52 -42.21 -6.47
N THR A 209 7.02 -42.77 -5.36
CA THR A 209 6.66 -42.36 -4.00
C THR A 209 7.92 -41.86 -3.30
N LEU A 210 7.96 -40.57 -3.02
CA LEU A 210 9.06 -39.87 -2.37
C LEU A 210 8.84 -39.98 -0.86
N LYS A 211 9.73 -40.73 -0.20
CA LYS A 211 9.69 -41.01 1.24
C LYS A 211 10.85 -40.29 1.93
N GLY A 212 10.59 -39.59 3.02
CA GLY A 212 11.65 -38.96 3.81
C GLY A 212 11.19 -37.99 4.89
N HIS A 213 9.97 -37.44 4.80
CA HIS A 213 9.37 -36.65 5.87
C HIS A 213 8.98 -37.50 7.08
N LYS A 214 9.05 -36.92 8.27
CA LYS A 214 8.76 -37.61 9.55
C LYS A 214 7.31 -37.46 10.01
N SER A 215 6.64 -36.44 9.49
CA SER A 215 5.27 -36.03 9.78
C SER A 215 4.51 -35.73 8.48
N PRO A 216 3.19 -35.46 8.51
CA PRO A 216 2.41 -35.11 7.33
C PRO A 216 3.07 -34.10 6.39
N VAL A 217 2.93 -34.31 5.08
CA VAL A 217 3.37 -33.34 4.07
C VAL A 217 2.16 -32.48 3.70
N ILE A 218 2.28 -31.17 3.91
CA ILE A 218 1.16 -30.23 3.83
C ILE A 218 1.05 -29.59 2.44
N ARG A 219 2.19 -29.23 1.84
CA ARG A 219 2.22 -28.56 0.53
C ARG A 219 3.31 -29.13 -0.37
N VAL A 220 3.04 -29.14 -1.67
CA VAL A 220 4.02 -29.45 -2.72
C VAL A 220 3.99 -28.41 -3.83
N SER A 221 5.15 -28.10 -4.42
CA SER A 221 5.29 -27.18 -5.54
C SER A 221 6.39 -27.66 -6.49
N PHE A 222 6.12 -27.65 -7.79
CA PHE A 222 7.17 -27.80 -8.80
C PHE A 222 8.02 -26.53 -8.93
N SER A 223 9.28 -26.68 -9.32
CA SER A 223 10.10 -25.58 -9.83
C SER A 223 9.59 -25.14 -11.21
N PRO A 224 9.81 -23.87 -11.62
CA PRO A 224 9.34 -23.37 -12.92
C PRO A 224 9.90 -24.13 -14.13
N ASP A 225 11.07 -24.75 -14.00
CA ASP A 225 11.67 -25.59 -15.05
C ASP A 225 11.18 -27.06 -15.02
N GLY A 226 10.35 -27.42 -14.04
CA GLY A 226 9.77 -28.75 -13.87
C GLY A 226 10.76 -29.83 -13.44
N LYS A 227 12.01 -29.50 -13.08
CA LYS A 227 13.03 -30.51 -12.75
C LYS A 227 13.10 -30.87 -11.27
N THR A 228 12.61 -30.00 -10.40
CA THR A 228 12.64 -30.20 -8.96
C THR A 228 11.27 -29.94 -8.33
N ILE A 229 11.12 -30.47 -7.12
CA ILE A 229 9.91 -30.35 -6.32
C ILE A 229 10.32 -29.88 -4.94
N ALA A 230 9.61 -28.91 -4.39
CA ALA A 230 9.72 -28.52 -3.00
C ALA A 230 8.49 -29.02 -2.22
N SER A 231 8.70 -29.53 -1.02
CA SER A 231 7.64 -29.97 -0.12
C SER A 231 7.77 -29.33 1.26
N ALA A 232 6.63 -28.89 1.81
CA ALA A 232 6.50 -28.37 3.17
C ALA A 232 5.81 -29.40 4.06
N SER A 233 6.32 -29.58 5.29
CA SER A 233 5.79 -30.60 6.21
C SER A 233 5.62 -30.06 7.63
N ASP A 234 4.71 -30.73 8.34
CA ASP A 234 4.51 -30.63 9.78
C ASP A 234 5.77 -31.02 10.59
N ASP A 235 6.74 -31.71 9.98
CA ASP A 235 8.03 -32.01 10.61
C ASP A 235 8.98 -30.80 10.68
N LYS A 236 8.47 -29.60 10.35
CA LYS A 236 9.17 -28.30 10.43
C LYS A 236 10.22 -28.10 9.34
N THR A 237 10.29 -29.00 8.36
CA THR A 237 11.26 -28.93 7.26
C THR A 237 10.62 -28.59 5.92
N VAL A 238 11.45 -28.04 5.03
CA VAL A 238 11.21 -28.06 3.59
C VAL A 238 12.18 -29.04 2.96
N LYS A 239 11.73 -29.94 2.11
CA LYS A 239 12.60 -30.84 1.34
C LYS A 239 12.55 -30.52 -0.14
N ILE A 240 13.70 -30.60 -0.79
CA ILE A 240 13.86 -30.43 -2.24
C ILE A 240 14.18 -31.77 -2.85
N TRP A 241 13.44 -32.13 -3.90
CA TRP A 241 13.51 -33.42 -4.57
C TRP A 241 13.76 -33.22 -6.06
N SER A 242 14.42 -34.19 -6.68
CA SER A 242 14.38 -34.33 -8.13
C SER A 242 13.06 -34.99 -8.56
N VAL A 243 12.63 -34.77 -9.80
CA VAL A 243 11.42 -35.40 -10.32
C VAL A 243 11.53 -36.92 -10.48
N GLU A 244 12.75 -37.46 -10.47
CA GLU A 244 13.01 -38.91 -10.39
C GLU A 244 12.85 -39.47 -8.97
N GLY A 245 12.57 -38.61 -7.99
CA GLY A 245 12.25 -39.00 -6.62
C GLY A 245 13.44 -39.04 -5.65
N LYS A 246 14.60 -38.49 -6.05
CA LYS A 246 15.77 -38.37 -5.17
C LYS A 246 15.64 -37.13 -4.28
N GLU A 247 15.87 -37.28 -2.98
CA GLU A 247 16.05 -36.13 -2.08
C GLU A 247 17.36 -35.41 -2.42
N LEU A 248 17.27 -34.14 -2.78
CA LEU A 248 18.41 -33.29 -3.13
C LEU A 248 18.87 -32.46 -1.95
N ASN A 249 17.94 -31.96 -1.13
CA ASN A 249 18.26 -31.12 0.03
C ASN A 249 17.15 -31.15 1.09
N THR A 250 17.52 -30.89 2.35
CA THR A 250 16.60 -30.68 3.47
C THR A 250 16.91 -29.34 4.13
N LEU A 251 15.92 -28.44 4.15
CA LEU A 251 15.96 -27.16 4.82
C LEU A 251 15.31 -27.33 6.21
N ASN A 252 16.11 -27.18 7.27
CA ASN A 252 15.60 -27.09 8.64
C ASN A 252 14.90 -25.74 8.81
N ALA A 253 13.68 -25.67 8.29
CA ALA A 253 13.09 -24.41 7.87
C ALA A 253 12.62 -23.57 9.05
N HIS A 254 11.76 -24.12 9.91
CA HIS A 254 11.00 -23.33 10.87
C HIS A 254 11.00 -23.93 12.28
N LYS A 255 10.54 -23.14 13.26
CA LYS A 255 10.41 -23.61 14.66
C LYS A 255 9.13 -24.41 14.89
N ASP A 256 8.18 -24.29 13.96
CA ASP A 256 6.89 -24.94 13.94
C ASP A 256 6.58 -25.49 12.53
N ALA A 257 5.42 -26.13 12.36
CA ALA A 257 4.99 -26.75 11.11
C ALA A 257 5.13 -25.81 9.90
N VAL A 258 5.67 -26.32 8.79
CA VAL A 258 5.73 -25.57 7.53
C VAL A 258 4.45 -25.84 6.76
N ILE A 259 3.69 -24.79 6.50
CA ILE A 259 2.33 -24.88 5.93
C ILE A 259 2.34 -24.64 4.42
N ASN A 260 3.29 -23.84 3.92
CA ASN A 260 3.37 -23.52 2.50
C ASN A 260 4.81 -23.49 1.99
N VAL A 261 4.97 -23.76 0.70
CA VAL A 261 6.21 -23.60 -0.04
C VAL A 261 5.90 -23.16 -1.47
N SER A 262 6.68 -22.22 -2.01
CA SER A 262 6.54 -21.70 -3.36
C SER A 262 7.90 -21.32 -3.94
N PHE A 263 8.11 -21.63 -5.22
CA PHE A 263 9.25 -21.08 -5.98
C PHE A 263 8.94 -19.67 -6.47
N SER A 264 9.99 -18.85 -6.62
CA SER A 264 9.95 -17.63 -7.42
C SER A 264 9.75 -17.97 -8.90
N PRO A 265 9.20 -17.05 -9.73
CA PRO A 265 8.95 -17.31 -11.15
C PRO A 265 10.22 -17.67 -11.96
N ASP A 266 11.40 -17.29 -11.48
CA ASP A 266 12.69 -17.64 -12.09
C ASP A 266 13.37 -18.88 -11.50
N GLY A 267 12.75 -19.50 -10.47
CA GLY A 267 13.24 -20.71 -9.80
C GLY A 267 14.45 -20.51 -8.89
N LYS A 268 14.95 -19.28 -8.73
CA LYS A 268 16.17 -18.99 -7.95
C LYS A 268 15.94 -18.88 -6.45
N THR A 269 14.72 -18.57 -6.04
CA THR A 269 14.33 -18.36 -4.65
C THR A 269 13.16 -19.27 -4.30
N ILE A 270 13.18 -19.80 -3.09
CA ILE A 270 12.09 -20.57 -2.50
C ILE A 270 11.58 -19.77 -1.31
N ALA A 271 10.27 -19.64 -1.17
CA ALA A 271 9.64 -19.10 0.03
C ALA A 271 8.93 -20.22 0.78
N SER A 272 9.08 -20.26 2.11
CA SER A 272 8.35 -21.13 3.02
C SER A 272 7.62 -20.31 4.06
N SER A 273 6.44 -20.75 4.48
CA SER A 273 5.66 -20.10 5.54
C SER A 273 5.26 -21.10 6.62
N SER A 274 5.15 -20.66 7.87
CA SER A 274 4.98 -21.53 9.02
C SER A 274 4.02 -21.00 10.08
N LEU A 275 3.52 -21.91 10.92
CA LEU A 275 2.80 -21.60 12.14
C LEU A 275 3.63 -20.80 13.16
N ASP A 276 4.96 -20.76 13.00
CA ASP A 276 5.85 -19.90 13.81
C ASP A 276 5.73 -18.40 13.51
N LYS A 277 4.75 -18.02 12.67
CA LYS A 277 4.40 -16.64 12.28
C LYS A 277 5.37 -15.99 11.29
N THR A 278 6.33 -16.75 10.78
CA THR A 278 7.36 -16.24 9.88
C THR A 278 7.24 -16.81 8.47
N ILE A 279 7.86 -16.08 7.54
CA ILE A 279 8.18 -16.55 6.19
C ILE A 279 9.69 -16.61 6.08
N LYS A 280 10.23 -17.64 5.44
CA LYS A 280 11.66 -17.72 5.13
C LYS A 280 11.88 -17.79 3.64
N LEU A 281 12.86 -17.02 3.16
CA LEU A 281 13.34 -17.01 1.78
C LEU A 281 14.65 -17.76 1.73
N TRP A 282 14.79 -18.63 0.75
CA TRP A 282 15.92 -19.53 0.55
C TRP A 282 16.43 -19.39 -0.87
N SER A 283 17.73 -19.53 -1.10
CA SER A 283 18.23 -19.75 -2.45
C SER A 283 17.95 -21.18 -2.89
N SER A 284 18.00 -21.43 -4.20
CA SER A 284 17.79 -22.75 -4.80
C SER A 284 18.75 -23.83 -4.29
N ASP A 285 19.90 -23.46 -3.72
CA ASP A 285 20.87 -24.35 -3.08
C ASP A 285 20.57 -24.63 -1.59
N GLY A 286 19.53 -24.01 -1.02
CA GLY A 286 19.06 -24.22 0.35
C GLY A 286 19.65 -23.30 1.42
N ARG A 287 20.44 -22.28 1.05
CA ARG A 287 20.87 -21.26 2.02
C ARG A 287 19.71 -20.32 2.37
N GLU A 288 19.50 -20.09 3.66
CA GLU A 288 18.55 -19.06 4.12
C GLU A 288 19.04 -17.67 3.70
N LEU A 289 18.22 -16.95 2.94
CA LEU A 289 18.47 -15.58 2.48
C LEU A 289 17.90 -14.56 3.48
N LYS A 290 16.68 -14.80 3.96
CA LYS A 290 15.94 -13.85 4.81
C LYS A 290 14.82 -14.53 5.59
N THR A 291 14.56 -14.05 6.80
CA THR A 291 13.29 -14.29 7.53
C THR A 291 12.45 -13.02 7.51
N LEU A 292 11.17 -13.15 7.14
CA LEU A 292 10.17 -12.08 7.16
C LEU A 292 9.29 -12.26 8.38
N GLU A 293 9.23 -11.23 9.21
CA GLU A 293 8.47 -11.20 10.46
C GLU A 293 7.47 -10.05 10.40
N GLY A 294 6.25 -10.27 10.91
CA GLY A 294 5.25 -9.19 10.97
C GLY A 294 3.82 -9.66 11.17
N HIS A 295 3.50 -10.90 10.82
CA HIS A 295 2.21 -11.51 11.15
C HIS A 295 2.09 -11.80 12.65
N THR A 296 0.87 -11.73 13.18
CA THR A 296 0.60 -11.95 14.62
C THR A 296 0.13 -13.38 14.93
N SER A 297 -0.20 -14.14 13.88
CA SER A 297 -0.59 -15.56 13.90
C SER A 297 0.20 -16.35 12.84
N GLY A 298 -0.04 -17.66 12.74
CA GLY A 298 0.64 -18.55 11.79
C GLY A 298 0.39 -18.16 10.33
N VAL A 299 1.40 -18.29 9.48
CA VAL A 299 1.35 -17.91 8.06
C VAL A 299 1.01 -19.11 7.20
N TYR A 300 -0.19 -19.12 6.62
CA TYR A 300 -0.76 -20.27 5.90
C TYR A 300 -0.41 -20.29 4.42
N SER A 301 -0.14 -19.13 3.81
CA SER A 301 0.19 -19.04 2.40
C SER A 301 1.29 -18.02 2.14
N VAL A 302 2.17 -18.34 1.20
CA VAL A 302 3.15 -17.41 0.63
C VAL A 302 3.22 -17.63 -0.89
N ARG A 303 3.14 -16.54 -1.66
CA ARG A 303 3.17 -16.55 -3.14
C ARG A 303 4.02 -15.43 -3.67
N PHE A 304 4.79 -15.71 -4.72
CA PHE A 304 5.45 -14.68 -5.50
C PHE A 304 4.46 -14.11 -6.53
N ASN A 305 4.46 -12.80 -6.69
CA ASN A 305 3.80 -12.16 -7.82
C ASN A 305 4.61 -12.46 -9.10
N PRO A 306 3.94 -12.68 -10.26
CA PRO A 306 4.61 -12.79 -11.55
C PRO A 306 5.61 -11.67 -11.88
N ASP A 307 5.45 -10.47 -11.30
CA ASP A 307 6.36 -9.33 -11.42
C ASP A 307 7.78 -9.56 -10.88
N ARG A 308 7.99 -10.64 -10.09
CA ARG A 308 9.24 -11.03 -9.40
C ARG A 308 9.73 -10.05 -8.32
N LYS A 309 8.97 -8.99 -8.04
CA LYS A 309 9.33 -7.92 -7.10
C LYS A 309 8.51 -8.01 -5.81
N THR A 310 7.32 -8.59 -5.90
CA THR A 310 6.36 -8.63 -4.80
C THR A 310 6.13 -10.05 -4.31
N ILE A 311 6.10 -10.25 -3.00
CA ILE A 311 5.68 -11.47 -2.33
C ILE A 311 4.41 -11.15 -1.55
N ALA A 312 3.40 -12.02 -1.61
CA ALA A 312 2.22 -11.95 -0.75
C ALA A 312 2.23 -13.08 0.26
N SER A 313 1.85 -12.78 1.49
CA SER A 313 1.59 -13.78 2.53
C SER A 313 0.23 -13.59 3.16
N ALA A 314 -0.36 -14.68 3.60
CA ALA A 314 -1.66 -14.74 4.24
C ALA A 314 -1.58 -15.54 5.54
N SER A 315 -2.30 -15.08 6.57
CA SER A 315 -2.12 -15.55 7.94
C SER A 315 -3.46 -15.84 8.62
N GLY A 316 -3.38 -16.62 9.70
CA GLY A 316 -4.48 -16.80 10.66
C GLY A 316 -4.91 -15.52 11.39
N ASP A 317 -4.17 -14.41 11.23
CA ASP A 317 -4.56 -13.10 11.76
C ASP A 317 -5.58 -12.34 10.88
N GLY A 318 -6.05 -12.95 9.79
CA GLY A 318 -7.03 -12.38 8.88
C GLY A 318 -6.49 -11.29 7.95
N THR A 319 -5.16 -11.15 7.87
CA THR A 319 -4.50 -10.15 7.02
C THR A 319 -3.68 -10.78 5.91
N ILE A 320 -3.54 -10.01 4.82
CA ILE A 320 -2.57 -10.28 3.76
C ILE A 320 -1.47 -9.24 3.88
N LYS A 321 -0.21 -9.65 3.89
CA LYS A 321 0.95 -8.75 3.82
C LYS A 321 1.63 -8.86 2.47
N LEU A 322 2.00 -7.72 1.93
CA LEU A 322 2.83 -7.61 0.73
C LEU A 322 4.23 -7.19 1.14
N TRP A 323 5.20 -7.89 0.57
CA TRP A 323 6.62 -7.72 0.85
C TRP A 323 7.35 -7.45 -0.46
N SER A 324 8.41 -6.65 -0.41
CA SER A 324 9.36 -6.56 -1.50
C SER A 324 10.28 -7.77 -1.53
N SER A 325 10.99 -7.96 -2.65
CA SER A 325 11.96 -9.04 -2.82
C SER A 325 13.12 -9.02 -1.82
N ASP A 326 13.39 -7.89 -1.18
CA ASP A 326 14.38 -7.73 -0.11
C ASP A 326 13.85 -8.10 1.29
N GLY A 327 12.53 -8.33 1.40
CA GLY A 327 11.83 -8.69 2.63
C GLY A 327 11.18 -7.55 3.41
N SER A 328 11.22 -6.31 2.91
CA SER A 328 10.59 -5.17 3.58
C SER A 328 9.06 -5.18 3.42
N GLU A 329 8.31 -4.74 4.45
CA GLU A 329 6.84 -4.73 4.38
C GLU A 329 6.32 -3.53 3.55
N LEU A 330 5.74 -3.82 2.39
CA LEU A 330 5.15 -2.82 1.50
C LEU A 330 3.79 -2.36 2.01
N MET A 331 2.90 -3.30 2.34
CA MET A 331 1.51 -3.02 2.67
C MET A 331 0.87 -4.17 3.45
N THR A 332 -0.07 -3.85 4.35
CA THR A 332 -1.01 -4.80 4.94
C THR A 332 -2.41 -4.56 4.40
N ILE A 333 -3.04 -5.58 3.80
CA ILE A 333 -4.43 -5.59 3.33
C ILE A 333 -5.31 -6.25 4.39
N LYS A 334 -6.43 -5.62 4.71
CA LYS A 334 -7.41 -6.09 5.70
C LYS A 334 -8.79 -6.20 5.07
N GLY A 335 -9.57 -7.20 5.49
CA GLY A 335 -10.98 -7.32 5.12
C GLY A 335 -11.59 -8.72 5.24
N HIS A 336 -10.80 -9.76 5.53
CA HIS A 336 -11.33 -11.06 5.96
C HIS A 336 -11.60 -11.07 7.47
N LEU A 337 -12.55 -11.91 7.89
CA LEU A 337 -12.93 -12.07 9.32
C LEU A 337 -12.37 -13.34 9.97
N GLY A 338 -11.70 -14.19 9.20
CA GLY A 338 -11.05 -15.42 9.67
C GLY A 338 -9.69 -15.61 9.02
N GLY A 339 -9.02 -16.73 9.33
CA GLY A 339 -7.74 -17.09 8.72
C GLY A 339 -7.83 -17.16 7.19
N ILE A 340 -6.70 -16.99 6.51
CA ILE A 340 -6.62 -16.97 5.05
C ILE A 340 -5.73 -18.13 4.58
N PRO A 341 -6.27 -19.34 4.31
CA PRO A 341 -5.47 -20.52 4.01
C PRO A 341 -4.71 -20.45 2.68
N SER A 342 -5.18 -19.67 1.71
CA SER A 342 -4.62 -19.71 0.35
C SER A 342 -4.72 -18.37 -0.38
N LEU A 343 -3.64 -18.07 -1.11
CA LEU A 343 -3.53 -16.97 -2.06
C LEU A 343 -3.24 -17.49 -3.47
N SER A 344 -3.74 -16.75 -4.47
CA SER A 344 -3.35 -16.91 -5.87
C SER A 344 -3.33 -15.56 -6.59
N PHE A 345 -2.21 -15.24 -7.26
CA PHE A 345 -2.16 -14.10 -8.17
C PHE A 345 -2.79 -14.45 -9.51
N SER A 346 -3.39 -13.45 -10.17
CA SER A 346 -3.67 -13.54 -11.60
C SER A 346 -2.37 -13.64 -12.39
N PRO A 347 -2.36 -14.24 -13.59
CA PRO A 347 -1.16 -14.39 -14.42
C PRO A 347 -0.46 -13.07 -14.77
N ASP A 348 -1.21 -11.96 -14.86
CA ASP A 348 -0.68 -10.62 -15.09
C ASP A 348 -0.18 -9.91 -13.82
N GLY A 349 -0.35 -10.53 -12.65
CA GLY A 349 0.07 -10.02 -11.34
C GLY A 349 -0.71 -8.81 -10.83
N LYS A 350 -1.83 -8.42 -11.47
CA LYS A 350 -2.60 -7.22 -11.08
C LYS A 350 -3.72 -7.51 -10.09
N THR A 351 -4.23 -8.73 -10.07
CA THR A 351 -5.31 -9.16 -9.17
C THR A 351 -4.80 -10.26 -8.25
N LEU A 352 -5.17 -10.20 -6.98
CA LEU A 352 -4.89 -11.24 -5.99
C LEU A 352 -6.22 -11.83 -5.54
N ALA A 353 -6.34 -13.15 -5.52
CA ALA A 353 -7.46 -13.86 -4.90
C ALA A 353 -7.01 -14.45 -3.56
N SER A 354 -7.89 -14.36 -2.56
CA SER A 354 -7.68 -14.97 -1.24
C SER A 354 -8.88 -15.82 -0.86
N ALA A 355 -8.62 -17.05 -0.40
CA ALA A 355 -9.59 -17.94 0.21
C ALA A 355 -9.50 -17.85 1.73
N SER A 356 -10.64 -17.90 2.43
CA SER A 356 -10.68 -17.70 3.88
C SER A 356 -11.61 -18.67 4.62
N GLU A 357 -11.33 -18.80 5.92
CA GLU A 357 -12.18 -19.44 6.92
C GLU A 357 -13.53 -18.74 7.12
N ASP A 358 -13.68 -17.50 6.64
CA ASP A 358 -14.98 -16.80 6.62
C ASP A 358 -15.92 -17.25 5.49
N ASN A 359 -15.58 -18.36 4.81
CA ASN A 359 -16.30 -18.98 3.69
C ASN A 359 -16.30 -18.16 2.39
N THR A 360 -15.54 -17.06 2.32
CA THR A 360 -15.51 -16.18 1.14
C THR A 360 -14.20 -16.33 0.35
N ILE A 361 -14.29 -16.00 -0.94
CA ILE A 361 -13.11 -15.65 -1.74
C ILE A 361 -13.20 -14.15 -2.05
N LYS A 362 -12.12 -13.41 -1.80
CA LYS A 362 -12.04 -11.98 -2.12
C LYS A 362 -11.03 -11.73 -3.22
N LEU A 363 -11.37 -10.82 -4.13
CA LEU A 363 -10.48 -10.33 -5.18
C LEU A 363 -9.97 -8.94 -4.82
N TRP A 364 -8.65 -8.75 -4.91
CA TRP A 364 -7.97 -7.52 -4.51
C TRP A 364 -7.23 -6.90 -5.71
N SER A 365 -7.26 -5.58 -5.81
CA SER A 365 -6.57 -4.76 -6.82
C SER A 365 -5.95 -3.53 -6.15
N ASN A 366 -5.19 -2.73 -6.91
CA ASN A 366 -4.64 -1.42 -6.49
C ASN A 366 -3.70 -1.47 -5.27
N TYR A 367 -3.19 -2.65 -4.92
CA TYR A 367 -2.27 -2.82 -3.80
C TYR A 367 -0.80 -2.45 -4.14
N HIS A 368 -0.52 -2.11 -5.41
CA HIS A 368 0.81 -1.83 -5.95
C HIS A 368 1.22 -0.34 -5.88
N THR A 369 0.57 0.49 -5.06
CA THR A 369 0.89 1.93 -4.97
C THR A 369 2.22 2.22 -4.25
N VAL A 370 2.66 1.30 -3.39
CA VAL A 370 3.97 1.35 -2.75
C VAL A 370 4.94 0.51 -3.57
N ARG A 371 5.91 1.16 -4.21
CA ARG A 371 6.95 0.52 -5.03
C ARG A 371 8.07 -0.09 -4.17
N ALA A 372 8.41 0.57 -3.07
CA ALA A 372 9.46 0.13 -2.15
C ALA A 372 9.20 0.63 -0.73
N ALA A 373 9.62 -0.15 0.26
CA ALA A 373 9.71 0.25 1.65
C ALA A 373 11.17 0.13 2.09
N LEU A 374 11.78 1.23 2.52
CA LEU A 374 13.18 1.27 2.93
C LEU A 374 13.23 1.19 4.45
N GLU A 375 13.78 0.09 4.94
CA GLU A 375 13.94 -0.19 6.36
C GLU A 375 15.42 -0.12 6.74
N GLY A 376 15.73 0.56 7.84
CA GLY A 376 17.12 0.64 8.32
C GLY A 376 17.36 1.63 9.44
N HIS A 377 16.47 2.61 9.62
CA HIS A 377 16.48 3.48 10.80
C HIS A 377 15.89 2.77 12.02
N SER A 378 16.45 3.03 13.21
CA SER A 378 15.99 2.40 14.47
C SER A 378 14.92 3.21 15.19
N ASP A 379 14.68 4.46 14.77
CA ASP A 379 13.68 5.39 15.30
C ASP A 379 13.07 6.24 14.17
N ARG A 380 12.15 7.15 14.53
CA ARG A 380 11.32 7.99 13.67
C ARG A 380 12.13 8.77 12.65
N ILE A 381 11.64 8.81 11.41
CA ILE A 381 12.24 9.59 10.34
C ILE A 381 11.56 10.96 10.30
N TYR A 382 12.35 12.03 10.40
CA TYR A 382 11.86 13.40 10.34
C TYR A 382 11.95 14.03 8.95
N SER A 383 12.91 13.59 8.13
CA SER A 383 13.15 14.19 6.83
C SER A 383 13.54 13.14 5.81
N VAL A 384 12.98 13.25 4.60
CA VAL A 384 13.38 12.49 3.42
C VAL A 384 13.54 13.46 2.25
N SER A 385 14.51 13.22 1.38
CA SER A 385 14.75 14.08 0.22
C SER A 385 15.33 13.27 -0.93
N PHE A 386 14.83 13.49 -2.15
CA PHE A 386 15.50 13.06 -3.37
C PHE A 386 16.69 13.97 -3.70
N SER A 387 17.74 13.40 -4.26
CA SER A 387 18.79 14.17 -4.93
C SER A 387 18.24 14.91 -6.15
N PRO A 388 18.85 16.03 -6.58
CA PRO A 388 18.41 16.80 -7.74
C PRO A 388 18.39 16.00 -9.06
N ASP A 389 19.17 14.94 -9.17
CA ASP A 389 19.19 14.03 -10.33
C ASP A 389 18.21 12.85 -10.19
N GLY A 390 17.54 12.71 -9.03
CA GLY A 390 16.56 11.68 -8.75
C GLY A 390 17.13 10.29 -8.49
N LYS A 391 18.46 10.11 -8.50
CA LYS A 391 19.12 8.81 -8.38
C LYS A 391 19.37 8.36 -6.94
N THR A 392 19.28 9.28 -5.99
CA THR A 392 19.61 9.05 -4.58
C THR A 392 18.48 9.57 -3.70
N ILE A 393 18.24 8.89 -2.60
CA ILE A 393 17.33 9.32 -1.53
C ILE A 393 18.15 9.41 -0.25
N ALA A 394 17.99 10.50 0.49
CA ALA A 394 18.54 10.65 1.82
C ALA A 394 17.43 10.72 2.87
N SER A 395 17.72 10.29 4.09
CA SER A 395 16.77 10.34 5.21
C SER A 395 17.46 10.69 6.52
N GLY A 396 16.89 11.63 7.28
CA GLY A 396 17.33 12.03 8.62
C GLY A 396 16.38 11.53 9.71
N SER A 397 16.93 10.98 10.80
CA SER A 397 16.17 10.28 11.84
C SER A 397 16.53 10.68 13.26
N VAL A 398 15.60 10.38 14.17
CA VAL A 398 15.79 10.39 15.63
C VAL A 398 16.92 9.50 16.09
N ASP A 399 17.28 8.47 15.31
CA ASP A 399 18.42 7.60 15.60
C ASP A 399 19.80 8.27 15.42
N LYS A 400 19.82 9.60 15.22
CA LYS A 400 21.00 10.45 15.10
C LYS A 400 21.76 10.27 13.79
N THR A 401 21.23 9.48 12.87
CA THR A 401 21.90 9.21 11.59
C THR A 401 21.17 9.84 10.43
N VAL A 402 21.94 10.06 9.36
CA VAL A 402 21.40 10.20 8.01
C VAL A 402 21.72 8.91 7.24
N LYS A 403 20.74 8.35 6.53
CA LYS A 403 20.95 7.20 5.64
C LYS A 403 20.75 7.61 4.20
N ILE A 404 21.57 7.03 3.33
CA ILE A 404 21.57 7.28 1.89
C ILE A 404 21.22 5.99 1.18
N TRP A 405 20.32 6.10 0.22
CA TRP A 405 19.76 5.02 -0.58
C TRP A 405 19.84 5.37 -2.05
N ASP A 406 19.93 4.38 -2.95
CA ASP A 406 19.68 4.64 -4.37
C ASP A 406 18.17 4.81 -4.64
N SER A 407 17.81 5.27 -5.83
CA SER A 407 16.42 5.46 -6.25
C SER A 407 15.61 4.16 -6.37
N ASN A 408 16.27 2.99 -6.34
CA ASN A 408 15.61 1.69 -6.31
C ASN A 408 15.38 1.19 -4.87
N GLY A 409 15.91 1.91 -3.87
CA GLY A 409 15.75 1.59 -2.46
C GLY A 409 16.90 0.80 -1.85
N HIS A 410 18.00 0.59 -2.55
CA HIS A 410 19.15 -0.10 -1.97
C HIS A 410 19.91 0.83 -1.03
N PHE A 411 20.26 0.31 0.15
CA PHE A 411 21.07 1.03 1.13
C PHE A 411 22.49 1.28 0.59
N LEU A 412 22.96 2.52 0.65
CA LEU A 412 24.29 2.91 0.19
C LEU A 412 25.24 3.20 1.34
N ARG A 413 24.84 4.02 2.34
CA ARG A 413 25.69 4.39 3.49
C ARG A 413 24.94 5.08 4.63
N THR A 414 25.57 5.10 5.81
CA THR A 414 25.12 5.84 7.01
C THR A 414 26.11 6.97 7.31
N LEU A 415 25.59 8.16 7.60
CA LEU A 415 26.29 9.32 8.14
C LEU A 415 25.92 9.45 9.62
N ASP A 416 26.86 9.21 10.54
CA ASP A 416 26.61 8.88 11.95
C ASP A 416 27.36 9.79 12.94
N ARG A 417 27.77 10.98 12.50
CA ARG A 417 28.58 11.92 13.31
C ARG A 417 27.75 12.97 14.07
N HIS A 418 26.43 12.95 13.96
CA HIS A 418 25.58 13.78 14.82
C HIS A 418 25.45 13.15 16.21
N LEU A 419 25.38 13.99 17.24
CA LEU A 419 25.31 13.55 18.64
C LEU A 419 23.88 13.37 19.14
N ASP A 420 22.92 13.89 18.38
CA ASP A 420 21.49 13.84 18.68
C ASP A 420 20.62 13.84 17.39
N LYS A 421 19.29 13.83 17.53
CA LYS A 421 18.31 13.63 16.45
C LYS A 421 18.58 14.51 15.23
N VAL A 422 18.47 13.94 14.02
CA VAL A 422 18.55 14.70 12.77
C VAL A 422 17.14 15.11 12.36
N TYR A 423 16.86 16.43 12.35
CA TYR A 423 15.54 16.96 12.04
C TYR A 423 15.32 17.19 10.55
N ASN A 424 16.37 17.58 9.81
CA ASN A 424 16.22 17.95 8.41
C ASN A 424 17.48 17.70 7.61
N ILE A 425 17.31 17.45 6.31
CA ILE A 425 18.39 17.27 5.35
C ILE A 425 18.10 18.06 4.08
N SER A 426 19.13 18.48 3.36
CA SER A 426 19.01 19.20 2.10
C SER A 426 20.20 18.89 1.20
N PHE A 427 19.94 18.51 -0.06
CA PHE A 427 21.00 18.37 -1.06
C PHE A 427 21.41 19.74 -1.60
N SER A 428 22.70 19.89 -1.94
CA SER A 428 23.15 20.97 -2.81
C SER A 428 22.53 20.81 -4.21
N PRO A 429 22.35 21.91 -4.97
CA PRO A 429 21.74 21.86 -6.31
C PRO A 429 22.47 20.95 -7.31
N ASP A 430 23.78 20.74 -7.14
CA ASP A 430 24.57 19.81 -7.96
C ASP A 430 24.51 18.35 -7.49
N GLY A 431 23.84 18.08 -6.37
CA GLY A 431 23.67 16.75 -5.77
C GLY A 431 24.93 16.17 -5.12
N LYS A 432 26.05 16.89 -5.05
CA LYS A 432 27.33 16.36 -4.54
C LYS A 432 27.51 16.52 -3.03
N THR A 433 26.86 17.52 -2.46
CA THR A 433 26.93 17.81 -1.02
C THR A 433 25.55 17.60 -0.41
N LEU A 434 25.51 16.96 0.76
CA LEU A 434 24.34 16.92 1.61
C LEU A 434 24.59 17.78 2.84
N ALA A 435 23.60 18.55 3.27
CA ALA A 435 23.59 19.18 4.59
C ALA A 435 22.60 18.46 5.50
N SER A 436 22.91 18.35 6.78
CA SER A 436 22.00 17.83 7.82
C SER A 436 21.95 18.74 9.04
N ALA A 437 20.75 18.97 9.56
CA ALA A 437 20.46 19.79 10.74
C ALA A 437 20.01 18.90 11.91
N SER A 438 20.56 19.16 13.10
CA SER A 438 20.38 18.29 14.25
C SER A 438 20.03 19.02 15.54
N GLU A 439 19.42 18.27 16.45
CA GLU A 439 19.19 18.64 17.85
C GLU A 439 20.49 18.94 18.60
N ASP A 440 21.63 18.42 18.13
CA ASP A 440 22.96 18.72 18.67
C ASP A 440 23.44 20.16 18.40
N LYS A 441 22.57 21.01 17.84
CA LYS A 441 22.78 22.44 17.55
C LYS A 441 23.72 22.70 16.37
N THR A 442 24.13 21.66 15.66
CA THR A 442 25.05 21.77 14.52
C THR A 442 24.37 21.51 13.19
N ILE A 443 25.01 22.00 12.13
CA ILE A 443 24.74 21.57 10.76
C ILE A 443 26.01 20.88 10.26
N LYS A 444 25.87 19.74 9.60
CA LYS A 444 27.00 19.01 9.00
C LYS A 444 26.85 18.98 7.49
N LEU A 445 27.95 19.26 6.79
CA LEU A 445 28.06 19.12 5.34
C LEU A 445 28.80 17.83 5.02
N TRP A 446 28.29 17.05 4.07
CA TRP A 446 28.79 15.73 3.73
C TRP A 446 29.05 15.67 2.24
N SER A 447 30.20 15.13 1.84
CA SER A 447 30.40 14.75 0.45
C SER A 447 29.69 13.43 0.18
N LEU A 448 29.00 13.37 -0.95
CA LEU A 448 28.46 12.12 -1.49
C LEU A 448 29.43 11.45 -2.48
N ASP A 449 30.52 12.14 -2.83
CA ASP A 449 31.62 11.59 -3.61
C ASP A 449 32.54 10.77 -2.67
N GLY A 450 32.57 9.44 -2.82
CA GLY A 450 33.45 8.58 -2.01
C GLY A 450 32.97 7.15 -1.82
N ARG A 451 33.73 6.33 -1.07
CA ARG A 451 33.43 4.90 -0.86
C ARG A 451 32.19 4.68 0.01
N ALA A 452 31.39 3.66 -0.34
CA ALA A 452 30.27 3.19 0.47
C ALA A 452 30.77 2.62 1.82
N GLY A 453 30.00 2.81 2.90
CA GLY A 453 30.37 2.34 4.24
C GLY A 453 29.88 3.25 5.38
N THR A 454 30.26 2.90 6.61
CA THR A 454 30.04 3.71 7.83
C THR A 454 31.25 4.61 8.12
N GLY A 455 31.09 5.63 8.96
CA GLY A 455 32.19 6.48 9.41
C GLY A 455 32.62 7.59 8.45
N VAL A 456 31.72 8.03 7.55
CA VAL A 456 31.95 9.20 6.71
C VAL A 456 32.13 10.44 7.59
N LEU A 457 33.23 11.17 7.40
CA LEU A 457 33.47 12.42 8.11
C LEU A 457 32.74 13.57 7.41
N PRO A 458 32.15 14.51 8.16
CA PRO A 458 31.61 15.72 7.56
C PRO A 458 32.75 16.53 6.94
N LEU A 459 32.51 17.09 5.74
CA LEU A 459 33.38 18.09 5.12
C LEU A 459 33.52 19.32 6.01
N GLN A 460 32.42 19.71 6.64
CA GLN A 460 32.38 20.87 7.53
C GLN A 460 31.30 20.71 8.60
N THR A 461 31.55 21.22 9.81
CA THR A 461 30.54 21.36 10.86
C THR A 461 30.31 22.83 11.16
N LEU A 462 29.09 23.30 10.93
CA LEU A 462 28.66 24.68 11.20
C LEU A 462 28.19 24.77 12.65
N ASN A 463 28.88 25.59 13.43
CA ASN A 463 28.58 25.86 14.83
C ASN A 463 28.19 27.33 14.98
N GLY A 464 27.09 27.60 15.69
CA GLY A 464 26.72 28.98 16.02
C GLY A 464 25.25 29.20 16.41
N HIS A 465 24.36 28.23 16.16
CA HIS A 465 23.05 28.22 16.81
C HIS A 465 23.20 27.85 18.29
N SER A 466 22.39 28.47 19.16
CA SER A 466 22.45 28.21 20.62
C SER A 466 21.54 27.06 21.06
N ASN A 467 20.65 26.61 20.17
CA ASN A 467 19.70 25.53 20.37
C ASN A 467 19.55 24.67 19.09
N ALA A 468 18.74 23.62 19.16
CA ALA A 468 18.54 22.65 18.08
C ALA A 468 18.27 23.31 16.72
N VAL A 469 18.90 22.78 15.66
CA VAL A 469 18.66 23.23 14.28
C VAL A 469 17.55 22.38 13.68
N GLN A 470 16.44 23.02 13.35
CA GLN A 470 15.19 22.36 12.97
C GLN A 470 15.06 22.15 11.46
N SER A 471 15.63 23.05 10.65
CA SER A 471 15.55 22.97 9.19
C SER A 471 16.71 23.68 8.52
N ILE A 472 17.04 23.23 7.30
CA ILE A 472 18.09 23.78 6.45
C ILE A 472 17.65 23.82 5.00
N SER A 473 18.19 24.77 4.24
CA SER A 473 17.95 24.89 2.81
C SER A 473 19.19 25.45 2.11
N PHE A 474 19.64 24.79 1.05
CA PHE A 474 20.63 25.36 0.13
C PHE A 474 20.01 26.45 -0.75
N SER A 475 20.79 27.49 -1.05
CA SER A 475 20.46 28.43 -2.11
C SER A 475 20.54 27.74 -3.49
N PRO A 476 19.78 28.19 -4.49
CA PRO A 476 19.80 27.60 -5.84
C PRO A 476 21.17 27.66 -6.55
N ASP A 477 22.02 28.62 -6.17
CA ASP A 477 23.41 28.72 -6.65
C ASP A 477 24.39 27.77 -5.93
N GLY A 478 23.92 27.07 -4.89
CA GLY A 478 24.69 26.15 -4.06
C GLY A 478 25.70 26.80 -3.11
N LYS A 479 25.81 28.13 -3.07
CA LYS A 479 26.89 28.85 -2.35
C LYS A 479 26.52 29.26 -0.93
N THR A 480 25.24 29.25 -0.59
CA THR A 480 24.73 29.70 0.71
C THR A 480 23.80 28.66 1.31
N ILE A 481 23.87 28.50 2.63
CA ILE A 481 22.93 27.67 3.39
C ILE A 481 22.15 28.57 4.34
N ALA A 482 20.84 28.40 4.40
CA ALA A 482 19.99 28.98 5.43
C ALA A 482 19.61 27.90 6.44
N SER A 483 19.66 28.22 7.72
CA SER A 483 19.28 27.31 8.81
C SER A 483 18.32 27.96 9.78
N ALA A 484 17.31 27.23 10.22
CA ALA A 484 16.30 27.64 11.19
C ALA A 484 16.46 26.84 12.50
N SER A 485 16.26 27.50 13.66
CA SER A 485 16.54 26.90 14.96
C SER A 485 15.50 27.21 16.04
N ASP A 486 15.50 26.36 17.07
CA ASP A 486 14.80 26.60 18.35
C ASP A 486 15.30 27.85 19.08
N ASP A 487 16.45 28.41 18.71
CA ASP A 487 16.93 29.70 19.22
C ASP A 487 16.21 30.93 18.64
N LYS A 488 15.15 30.70 17.84
CA LYS A 488 14.28 31.70 17.21
C LYS A 488 14.92 32.47 16.06
N THR A 489 16.15 32.11 15.66
CA THR A 489 16.87 32.79 14.58
C THR A 489 16.94 31.95 13.31
N ILE A 490 17.22 32.64 12.20
CA ILE A 490 17.70 32.02 10.97
C ILE A 490 19.15 32.46 10.76
N LYS A 491 20.05 31.56 10.38
CA LYS A 491 21.44 31.92 10.06
C LYS A 491 21.77 31.58 8.62
N LEU A 492 22.55 32.46 7.99
CA LEU A 492 23.09 32.25 6.64
C LEU A 492 24.57 31.91 6.73
N TRP A 493 25.00 30.91 5.97
CA TRP A 493 26.36 30.38 5.99
C TRP A 493 26.90 30.26 4.58
N ASN A 494 28.21 30.43 4.41
CA ASN A 494 28.89 29.90 3.23
C ASN A 494 29.33 28.44 3.48
N LEU A 495 29.81 27.76 2.45
CA LEU A 495 30.24 26.35 2.55
C LEU A 495 31.54 26.15 3.37
N ASP A 496 32.36 27.20 3.49
CA ASP A 496 33.55 27.20 4.37
C ASP A 496 33.17 27.28 5.85
N GLY A 497 31.88 27.43 6.15
CA GLY A 497 31.30 27.46 7.47
C GLY A 497 31.34 28.79 8.21
N LYS A 498 31.63 29.87 7.49
CA LYS A 498 31.48 31.24 7.99
C LYS A 498 30.00 31.61 8.05
N GLN A 499 29.55 32.05 9.23
CA GLN A 499 28.25 32.71 9.39
C GLN A 499 28.29 34.08 8.69
N LEU A 500 27.46 34.26 7.67
CA LEU A 500 27.32 35.49 6.89
C LEU A 500 26.36 36.48 7.56
N ARG A 501 25.22 35.98 8.07
CA ARG A 501 24.14 36.76 8.66
C ARG A 501 23.36 35.97 9.72
N THR A 502 22.75 36.70 10.66
CA THR A 502 21.68 36.19 11.54
C THR A 502 20.43 37.03 11.28
N LEU A 503 19.30 36.37 11.05
CA LEU A 503 18.00 36.99 10.82
C LEU A 503 17.17 36.82 12.09
N GLU A 504 16.88 37.94 12.74
CA GLU A 504 16.13 38.00 13.99
C GLU A 504 14.76 38.63 13.75
N GLY A 505 13.73 38.12 14.42
CA GLY A 505 12.39 38.69 14.34
C GLY A 505 11.24 37.70 14.53
N HIS A 506 11.51 36.39 14.60
CA HIS A 506 10.54 35.42 15.10
C HIS A 506 10.53 35.40 16.64
N ASN A 507 9.36 35.14 17.22
CA ASN A 507 9.17 35.19 18.68
C ASN A 507 9.24 33.80 19.36
N ALA A 508 9.27 32.73 18.57
CA ALA A 508 9.40 31.36 19.01
C ALA A 508 10.27 30.56 18.02
N THR A 509 10.47 29.27 18.29
CA THR A 509 11.18 28.32 17.41
C THR A 509 10.88 28.56 15.93
N VAL A 510 11.92 28.62 15.10
CA VAL A 510 11.76 28.58 13.64
C VAL A 510 11.88 27.12 13.21
N LYS A 511 10.81 26.56 12.64
CA LYS A 511 10.72 25.14 12.29
C LYS A 511 11.18 24.81 10.89
N SER A 512 10.98 25.73 9.94
CA SER A 512 11.29 25.46 8.54
C SER A 512 11.82 26.72 7.86
N VAL A 513 12.78 26.53 6.95
CA VAL A 513 13.34 27.57 6.11
C VAL A 513 13.45 27.08 4.68
N SER A 514 13.20 27.96 3.71
CA SER A 514 13.28 27.65 2.28
C SER A 514 13.78 28.87 1.50
N PHE A 515 14.73 28.65 0.59
CA PHE A 515 15.09 29.66 -0.42
C PHE A 515 14.07 29.69 -1.57
N SER A 516 13.83 30.88 -2.11
CA SER A 516 13.14 31.03 -3.39
C SER A 516 14.00 30.44 -4.53
N PRO A 517 13.39 29.97 -5.63
CA PRO A 517 14.11 29.42 -6.78
C PRO A 517 15.09 30.39 -7.46
N ASP A 518 14.88 31.70 -7.31
CA ASP A 518 15.80 32.75 -7.79
C ASP A 518 16.92 33.11 -6.77
N GLY A 519 16.87 32.52 -5.57
CA GLY A 519 17.84 32.71 -4.48
C GLY A 519 17.81 34.08 -3.78
N LYS A 520 16.85 34.95 -4.11
CA LYS A 520 16.78 36.32 -3.57
C LYS A 520 16.00 36.43 -2.26
N THR A 521 15.02 35.55 -2.07
CA THR A 521 14.10 35.57 -0.94
C THR A 521 14.26 34.30 -0.11
N ILE A 522 14.12 34.44 1.20
CA ILE A 522 14.05 33.32 2.14
C ILE A 522 12.69 33.36 2.82
N ALA A 523 12.00 32.23 2.89
CA ALA A 523 10.79 32.07 3.68
C ALA A 523 11.11 31.25 4.93
N SER A 524 10.53 31.63 6.06
CA SER A 524 10.66 30.90 7.33
C SER A 524 9.32 30.70 8.01
N ALA A 525 9.09 29.51 8.56
CA ALA A 525 7.88 29.15 9.31
C ALA A 525 8.22 28.90 10.79
N SER A 526 7.36 29.36 11.70
CA SER A 526 7.65 29.36 13.13
C SER A 526 6.47 28.92 14.00
N TYR A 527 6.83 28.48 15.21
CA TYR A 527 5.92 28.26 16.33
C TYR A 527 5.19 29.52 16.80
N ASP A 528 5.62 30.71 16.37
CA ASP A 528 4.89 31.96 16.60
C ASP A 528 3.67 32.13 15.69
N LYS A 529 3.31 31.08 14.94
CA LYS A 529 2.15 30.99 14.03
C LYS A 529 2.28 31.83 12.76
N THR A 530 3.47 32.36 12.48
CA THR A 530 3.71 33.21 11.31
C THR A 530 4.70 32.60 10.33
N ILE A 531 4.63 33.08 9.09
CA ILE A 531 5.67 32.92 8.09
C ILE A 531 6.31 34.29 7.85
N LYS A 532 7.63 34.35 7.71
CA LYS A 532 8.35 35.59 7.38
C LYS A 532 9.13 35.44 6.09
N LEU A 533 9.12 36.50 5.29
CA LEU A 533 9.90 36.62 4.06
C LEU A 533 11.05 37.57 4.31
N TRP A 534 12.25 37.17 3.90
CA TRP A 534 13.49 37.90 4.12
C TRP A 534 14.22 38.07 2.80
N SER A 535 14.91 39.19 2.65
CA SER A 535 15.94 39.32 1.63
C SER A 535 17.18 38.55 2.05
N LYS A 536 18.02 38.14 1.09
CA LYS A 536 19.32 37.51 1.35
C LYS A 536 20.25 38.38 2.21
N ASP A 537 20.09 39.71 2.18
CA ASP A 537 20.85 40.65 3.01
C ASP A 537 20.36 40.73 4.47
N GLY A 538 19.23 40.09 4.76
CA GLY A 538 18.67 39.89 6.09
C GLY A 538 17.56 40.86 6.49
N ARG A 539 17.09 41.69 5.56
CA ARG A 539 15.94 42.57 5.78
C ARG A 539 14.65 41.77 5.77
N LEU A 540 13.80 41.95 6.79
CA LEU A 540 12.43 41.43 6.81
C LEU A 540 11.59 42.16 5.74
N LEU A 541 11.08 41.42 4.78
CA LEU A 541 10.26 41.92 3.67
C LEU A 541 8.77 41.86 4.01
N LYS A 542 8.32 40.73 4.58
CA LYS A 542 6.90 40.51 4.90
C LYS A 542 6.73 39.55 6.08
N THR A 543 5.64 39.70 6.82
CA THR A 543 5.13 38.69 7.75
C THR A 543 3.75 38.25 7.27
N LEU A 544 3.58 36.97 6.97
CA LEU A 544 2.29 36.35 6.65
C LEU A 544 1.67 35.81 7.94
N LYS A 545 0.45 36.26 8.23
CA LYS A 545 -0.35 35.84 9.38
C LYS A 545 -1.65 35.23 8.87
N GLY A 546 -2.06 34.10 9.45
CA GLY A 546 -3.34 33.47 9.11
C GLY A 546 -3.50 32.03 9.59
N HIS A 547 -2.41 31.33 9.92
CA HIS A 547 -2.48 30.06 10.65
C HIS A 547 -2.89 30.29 12.11
N ASN A 548 -3.67 29.35 12.66
CA ASN A 548 -4.20 29.44 14.03
C ASN A 548 -3.28 28.79 15.06
N ASP A 549 -2.34 27.96 14.61
CA ASP A 549 -1.40 27.20 15.41
C ASP A 549 0.00 27.22 14.77
N PRO A 550 1.04 26.64 15.40
CA PRO A 550 2.41 26.63 14.87
C PRO A 550 2.53 26.22 13.40
N VAL A 551 3.32 26.98 12.63
CA VAL A 551 3.65 26.64 11.25
C VAL A 551 4.89 25.74 11.25
N LEU A 552 4.76 24.55 10.70
CA LEU A 552 5.75 23.47 10.79
C LEU A 552 6.63 23.35 9.54
N SER A 553 6.11 23.72 8.37
CA SER A 553 6.83 23.60 7.10
C SER A 553 6.48 24.74 6.15
N VAL A 554 7.45 25.17 5.33
CA VAL A 554 7.25 26.15 4.26
C VAL A 554 7.99 25.72 3.00
N SER A 555 7.40 25.95 1.83
CA SER A 555 7.96 25.60 0.53
C SER A 555 7.58 26.64 -0.53
N PHE A 556 8.52 27.04 -1.37
CA PHE A 556 8.24 27.85 -2.56
C PHE A 556 7.76 26.97 -3.72
N SER A 557 6.87 27.51 -4.56
CA SER A 557 6.59 26.94 -5.88
C SER A 557 7.83 27.03 -6.78
N PRO A 558 8.00 26.14 -7.77
CA PRO A 558 9.15 26.15 -8.68
C PRO A 558 9.31 27.46 -9.46
N ASP A 559 8.21 28.19 -9.72
CA ASP A 559 8.23 29.51 -10.36
C ASP A 559 8.52 30.68 -9.38
N GLY A 560 8.63 30.39 -8.09
CA GLY A 560 8.91 31.34 -7.01
C GLY A 560 7.77 32.29 -6.65
N LYS A 561 6.58 32.16 -7.25
CA LYS A 561 5.47 33.13 -7.08
C LYS A 561 4.54 32.79 -5.92
N THR A 562 4.50 31.52 -5.53
CA THR A 562 3.59 31.00 -4.51
C THR A 562 4.40 30.36 -3.38
N ILE A 563 3.88 30.47 -2.17
CA ILE A 563 4.40 29.78 -0.99
C ILE A 563 3.32 28.84 -0.48
N ALA A 564 3.69 27.61 -0.12
CA ALA A 564 2.85 26.70 0.62
C ALA A 564 3.36 26.56 2.05
N SER A 565 2.46 26.54 3.03
CA SER A 565 2.79 26.34 4.44
C SER A 565 1.92 25.28 5.10
N ALA A 566 2.52 24.44 5.93
CA ALA A 566 1.84 23.40 6.70
C ALA A 566 1.84 23.73 8.19
N SER A 567 0.75 23.41 8.90
CA SER A 567 0.55 23.84 10.29
C SER A 567 0.00 22.75 11.20
N ASP A 568 0.19 22.95 12.51
CA ASP A 568 -0.43 22.17 13.57
C ASP A 568 -1.96 22.28 13.57
N ASP A 569 -2.51 23.35 12.97
CA ASP A 569 -3.96 23.58 12.81
C ASP A 569 -4.63 22.64 11.80
N LYS A 570 -3.88 21.66 11.27
CA LYS A 570 -4.33 20.61 10.31
C LYS A 570 -4.55 21.13 8.89
N THR A 571 -4.20 22.38 8.60
CA THR A 571 -4.37 22.99 7.27
C THR A 571 -3.05 23.22 6.56
N ILE A 572 -3.14 23.38 5.24
CA ILE A 572 -2.08 23.95 4.42
C ILE A 572 -2.61 25.27 3.86
N LYS A 573 -1.78 26.31 3.78
CA LYS A 573 -2.16 27.58 3.14
C LYS A 573 -1.23 27.90 1.97
N LEU A 574 -1.81 28.42 0.90
CA LEU A 574 -1.12 28.96 -0.26
C LEU A 574 -1.11 30.47 -0.19
N TRP A 575 0.02 31.09 -0.47
CA TRP A 575 0.24 32.53 -0.34
C TRP A 575 0.92 33.08 -1.57
N ASN A 576 0.64 34.33 -1.92
CA ASN A 576 1.52 35.09 -2.79
C ASN A 576 2.62 35.79 -1.97
N LEU A 577 3.61 36.36 -2.65
CA LEU A 577 4.73 37.06 -2.02
C LEU A 577 4.33 38.38 -1.33
N ASP A 578 3.19 38.96 -1.70
CA ASP A 578 2.66 40.17 -1.06
C ASP A 578 2.10 39.91 0.34
N GLY A 579 1.97 38.64 0.72
CA GLY A 579 1.46 38.21 2.02
C GLY A 579 -0.02 37.84 2.03
N ARG A 580 -0.68 37.80 0.87
CA ARG A 580 -2.09 37.44 0.74
C ARG A 580 -2.24 35.93 0.71
N GLU A 581 -3.16 35.41 1.51
CA GLU A 581 -3.63 34.03 1.40
C GLU A 581 -4.44 33.86 0.11
N LEU A 582 -3.98 32.94 -0.75
CA LEU A 582 -4.64 32.56 -2.00
C LEU A 582 -5.67 31.47 -1.75
N ARG A 583 -5.32 30.43 -0.96
CA ARG A 583 -6.17 29.28 -0.67
C ARG A 583 -5.80 28.65 0.69
N THR A 584 -6.79 28.06 1.36
CA THR A 584 -6.59 27.09 2.43
C THR A 584 -6.95 25.70 1.91
N LEU A 585 -6.06 24.72 2.09
CA LEU A 585 -6.27 23.31 1.77
C LEU A 585 -6.64 22.59 3.07
N GLU A 586 -7.91 22.22 3.19
CA GLU A 586 -8.47 21.53 4.34
C GLU A 586 -8.74 20.05 4.00
N GLY A 587 -8.35 19.13 4.88
CA GLY A 587 -8.70 17.73 4.69
C GLY A 587 -7.96 16.74 5.58
N HIS A 588 -6.79 17.10 6.11
CA HIS A 588 -6.11 16.30 7.13
C HIS A 588 -6.87 16.33 8.46
N SER A 589 -6.83 15.21 9.20
CA SER A 589 -7.44 15.10 10.54
C SER A 589 -6.44 15.30 11.67
N GLY A 590 -5.16 15.47 11.33
CA GLY A 590 -4.04 15.68 12.24
C GLY A 590 -3.09 16.76 11.73
N ARG A 591 -2.08 17.06 12.55
CA ARG A 591 -1.02 18.04 12.30
C ARG A 591 -0.33 17.78 10.97
N VAL A 592 -0.10 18.82 10.16
CA VAL A 592 0.58 18.66 8.87
C VAL A 592 2.06 19.01 9.04
N PHE A 593 2.93 18.00 8.99
CA PHE A 593 4.35 18.16 9.28
C PHE A 593 5.16 18.70 8.11
N SER A 594 4.77 18.37 6.87
CA SER A 594 5.56 18.66 5.68
C SER A 594 4.67 19.04 4.51
N VAL A 595 5.13 20.00 3.72
CA VAL A 595 4.54 20.40 2.45
C VAL A 595 5.61 20.62 1.39
N THR A 596 5.34 20.21 0.15
CA THR A 596 6.22 20.44 -1.00
C THR A 596 5.42 20.60 -2.29
N PHE A 597 5.89 21.43 -3.21
CA PHE A 597 5.36 21.45 -4.58
C PHE A 597 5.92 20.29 -5.41
N SER A 598 5.15 19.86 -6.41
CA SER A 598 5.65 19.05 -7.51
C SER A 598 6.63 19.86 -8.38
N PRO A 599 7.55 19.21 -9.10
CA PRO A 599 8.53 19.91 -9.96
C PRO A 599 7.89 20.78 -11.05
N ASP A 600 6.70 20.40 -11.54
CA ASP A 600 5.93 21.19 -12.51
C ASP A 600 5.13 22.34 -11.88
N GLY A 601 5.13 22.44 -10.55
CA GLY A 601 4.43 23.45 -9.76
C GLY A 601 2.92 23.32 -9.70
N LYS A 602 2.31 22.28 -10.30
CA LYS A 602 0.84 22.15 -10.42
C LYS A 602 0.18 21.45 -9.24
N THR A 603 0.95 20.69 -8.48
CA THR A 603 0.48 19.86 -7.37
C THR A 603 1.23 20.20 -6.10
N VAL A 604 0.56 20.12 -4.96
CA VAL A 604 1.18 20.17 -3.64
C VAL A 604 1.04 18.79 -2.99
N ALA A 605 2.09 18.30 -2.34
CA ALA A 605 2.04 17.10 -1.50
C ALA A 605 2.19 17.48 -0.02
N SER A 606 1.52 16.75 0.86
CA SER A 606 1.62 16.92 2.30
C SER A 606 1.69 15.62 3.07
N GLY A 607 2.46 15.59 4.15
CA GLY A 607 2.56 14.49 5.11
C GLY A 607 2.02 14.91 6.49
N SER A 608 1.22 14.05 7.12
CA SER A 608 0.47 14.40 8.34
C SER A 608 0.55 13.35 9.45
N ASN A 609 0.29 13.80 10.68
CA ASN A 609 0.12 12.95 11.86
C ASN A 609 -1.06 11.98 11.75
N ASP A 610 -2.00 12.22 10.84
CA ASP A 610 -3.09 11.28 10.54
C ASP A 610 -2.66 10.03 9.75
N ARG A 611 -1.34 9.86 9.54
CA ARG A 611 -0.71 8.72 8.86
C ARG A 611 -0.92 8.70 7.35
N THR A 612 -1.43 9.78 6.79
CA THR A 612 -1.71 9.90 5.36
C THR A 612 -0.78 10.88 4.66
N ILE A 613 -0.68 10.69 3.35
CA ILE A 613 -0.13 11.66 2.42
C ILE A 613 -1.28 12.13 1.54
N LYS A 614 -1.38 13.44 1.29
CA LYS A 614 -2.38 14.00 0.38
C LYS A 614 -1.71 14.78 -0.74
N LEU A 615 -2.25 14.64 -1.95
CA LEU A 615 -1.93 15.49 -3.10
C LEU A 615 -3.07 16.48 -3.32
N TRP A 616 -2.72 17.72 -3.65
CA TRP A 616 -3.64 18.83 -3.79
C TRP A 616 -3.40 19.59 -5.08
N SER A 617 -4.48 20.08 -5.68
CA SER A 617 -4.41 21.12 -6.70
C SER A 617 -4.20 22.49 -6.04
N LEU A 618 -3.67 23.44 -6.81
CA LEU A 618 -3.50 24.82 -6.34
C LEU A 618 -4.83 25.54 -6.05
N ASP A 619 -5.93 25.05 -6.60
CA ASP A 619 -7.27 25.62 -6.39
C ASP A 619 -7.92 25.21 -5.07
N GLY A 620 -7.30 24.32 -4.29
CA GLY A 620 -7.84 23.87 -3.00
C GLY A 620 -8.40 22.45 -2.98
N GLN A 621 -8.41 21.75 -4.11
CA GLN A 621 -9.03 20.43 -4.21
C GLN A 621 -8.02 19.32 -3.88
N GLU A 622 -8.43 18.37 -3.05
CA GLU A 622 -7.70 17.12 -2.81
C GLU A 622 -7.77 16.23 -4.07
N LEU A 623 -6.60 15.84 -4.59
CA LEU A 623 -6.44 15.02 -5.80
C LEU A 623 -6.31 13.54 -5.46
N LYS A 624 -5.55 13.18 -4.41
CA LYS A 624 -5.33 11.79 -4.00
C LYS A 624 -4.96 11.71 -2.52
N THR A 625 -5.46 10.69 -1.83
CA THR A 625 -4.96 10.27 -0.51
C THR A 625 -4.19 8.95 -0.63
N PHE A 626 -3.00 8.87 -0.03
CA PHE A 626 -2.23 7.64 0.14
C PHE A 626 -2.26 7.19 1.60
N LYS A 627 -2.56 5.92 1.81
CA LYS A 627 -2.47 5.20 3.10
C LYS A 627 -1.48 4.05 2.97
N GLY A 628 -0.75 3.79 4.04
CA GLY A 628 0.20 2.66 4.09
C GLY A 628 1.22 2.76 5.23
N HIS A 629 1.47 3.96 5.76
CA HIS A 629 2.25 4.13 6.98
C HIS A 629 1.45 3.80 8.24
N ASN A 630 2.14 3.28 9.25
CA ASN A 630 1.53 2.85 10.52
C ASN A 630 1.57 3.95 11.60
N ARG A 631 2.29 5.04 11.36
CA ARG A 631 2.39 6.23 12.22
C ARG A 631 2.44 7.50 11.36
N GLY A 632 2.54 8.67 12.00
CA GLY A 632 2.53 9.97 11.33
C GLY A 632 3.65 10.10 10.29
N VAL A 633 3.35 10.78 9.18
CA VAL A 633 4.29 11.03 8.07
C VAL A 633 5.01 12.34 8.32
N GLY A 634 6.29 12.28 8.68
CA GLY A 634 7.09 13.45 9.05
C GLY A 634 7.55 14.29 7.85
N SER A 635 7.76 13.66 6.69
CA SER A 635 8.29 14.34 5.51
C SER A 635 7.84 13.69 4.20
N VAL A 636 7.64 14.51 3.17
CA VAL A 636 7.36 14.08 1.79
C VAL A 636 8.28 14.82 0.81
N SER A 637 8.71 14.13 -0.26
CA SER A 637 9.58 14.70 -1.30
C SER A 637 9.26 14.09 -2.66
N PHE A 638 9.01 14.93 -3.67
CA PHE A 638 8.88 14.46 -5.05
C PHE A 638 10.24 14.11 -5.65
N SER A 639 10.26 13.10 -6.52
CA SER A 639 11.37 12.92 -7.46
C SER A 639 11.43 14.12 -8.41
N PRO A 640 12.62 14.48 -8.95
CA PRO A 640 12.76 15.62 -9.87
C PRO A 640 11.93 15.51 -11.15
N ASP A 641 11.59 14.29 -11.59
CA ASP A 641 10.72 14.05 -12.74
C ASP A 641 9.21 14.10 -12.40
N GLY A 642 8.86 14.24 -11.12
CA GLY A 642 7.49 14.30 -10.62
C GLY A 642 6.73 12.96 -10.66
N LYS A 643 7.38 11.86 -11.05
CA LYS A 643 6.74 10.55 -11.24
C LYS A 643 6.70 9.69 -9.99
N THR A 644 7.42 10.07 -8.95
CA THR A 644 7.55 9.32 -7.71
C THR A 644 7.52 10.26 -6.53
N LEU A 645 6.99 9.77 -5.41
CA LEU A 645 7.02 10.46 -4.12
C LEU A 645 7.75 9.58 -3.09
N ALA A 646 8.61 10.17 -2.29
CA ALA A 646 9.18 9.52 -1.10
C ALA A 646 8.52 10.10 0.15
N SER A 647 8.21 9.25 1.12
CA SER A 647 7.72 9.68 2.42
C SER A 647 8.50 9.03 3.56
N GLY A 648 8.96 9.85 4.51
CA GLY A 648 9.59 9.42 5.75
C GLY A 648 8.59 9.46 6.90
N SER A 649 8.51 8.37 7.67
CA SER A 649 7.48 8.20 8.69
C SER A 649 8.03 7.91 10.08
N PHE A 650 7.21 8.22 11.07
CA PHE A 650 7.43 7.88 12.47
C PHE A 650 7.30 6.37 12.76
N ASP A 651 6.90 5.58 11.77
CA ASP A 651 6.97 4.11 11.81
C ASP A 651 8.36 3.56 11.45
N LYS A 652 9.36 4.45 11.29
CA LYS A 652 10.77 4.15 11.03
C LYS A 652 11.06 3.72 9.59
N THR A 653 10.06 3.78 8.71
CA THR A 653 10.19 3.38 7.30
C THR A 653 10.14 4.58 6.37
N ILE A 654 10.77 4.44 5.21
CA ILE A 654 10.56 5.30 4.05
C ILE A 654 9.71 4.52 3.06
N LYS A 655 8.65 5.11 2.50
CA LYS A 655 7.90 4.50 1.40
C LYS A 655 8.07 5.30 0.12
N ILE A 656 8.26 4.57 -0.97
CA ILE A 656 8.37 5.12 -2.33
C ILE A 656 7.06 4.82 -3.06
N TRP A 657 6.36 5.87 -3.46
CA TRP A 657 5.05 5.82 -4.09
C TRP A 657 5.18 6.11 -5.57
N ASP A 658 4.64 5.22 -6.41
CA ASP A 658 4.58 5.46 -7.84
C ASP A 658 3.36 6.36 -8.15
N LEU A 659 3.61 7.44 -8.88
CA LEU A 659 2.57 8.37 -9.32
C LEU A 659 2.21 8.17 -10.80
N ASN A 660 2.95 7.34 -11.53
CA ASN A 660 2.66 7.08 -12.94
C ASN A 660 1.31 6.41 -13.12
N GLY A 661 0.53 6.88 -14.10
CA GLY A 661 -0.78 6.34 -14.40
C GLY A 661 -1.88 6.74 -13.40
N LEU A 662 -1.58 7.54 -12.37
CA LEU A 662 -2.61 8.15 -11.53
C LEU A 662 -3.22 9.35 -12.26
N GLU A 663 -4.53 9.29 -12.51
CA GLU A 663 -5.26 10.47 -12.95
C GLU A 663 -5.50 11.44 -11.78
N LEU A 664 -4.62 12.42 -11.63
CA LEU A 664 -4.72 13.48 -10.62
C LEU A 664 -5.68 14.58 -11.07
N LYS A 665 -6.98 14.25 -11.19
CA LYS A 665 -8.04 15.19 -11.59
C LYS A 665 -9.08 15.34 -10.48
N THR A 666 -9.61 16.55 -10.32
CA THR A 666 -10.80 16.75 -9.50
C THR A 666 -12.02 16.27 -10.26
N LEU A 667 -12.62 15.17 -9.80
CA LEU A 667 -13.83 14.63 -10.41
C LEU A 667 -15.08 15.33 -9.88
N LYS A 668 -16.07 15.54 -10.77
CA LYS A 668 -17.43 15.92 -10.37
C LYS A 668 -18.12 14.73 -9.69
N LEU A 669 -19.23 14.99 -8.98
CA LEU A 669 -19.95 13.94 -8.26
C LEU A 669 -20.38 12.82 -9.22
N GLU A 670 -20.84 13.16 -10.42
CA GLU A 670 -21.29 12.23 -11.44
C GLU A 670 -20.15 11.30 -11.92
N GLN A 671 -18.94 11.84 -12.08
CA GLN A 671 -17.76 11.07 -12.47
C GLN A 671 -17.27 10.15 -11.34
N LEU A 672 -17.34 10.62 -10.08
CA LEU A 672 -17.07 9.78 -8.91
C LEU A 672 -18.09 8.65 -8.80
N LEU A 673 -19.37 8.95 -9.04
CA LEU A 673 -20.45 7.96 -9.07
C LEU A 673 -20.24 6.94 -10.18
N ALA A 674 -19.87 7.37 -11.40
CA ALA A 674 -19.54 6.46 -12.49
C ALA A 674 -18.35 5.55 -12.12
N SER A 675 -17.29 6.12 -11.54
CA SER A 675 -16.12 5.34 -11.09
C SER A 675 -16.47 4.34 -9.99
N GLY A 676 -17.27 4.76 -9.00
CA GLY A 676 -17.77 3.90 -7.93
C GLY A 676 -18.68 2.80 -8.46
N CYS A 677 -19.55 3.11 -9.40
CA CYS A 677 -20.41 2.13 -10.04
C CYS A 677 -19.64 1.13 -10.90
N ASN A 678 -18.65 1.58 -11.67
CA ASN A 678 -17.77 0.69 -12.43
C ASN A 678 -16.98 -0.24 -11.50
N TRP A 679 -16.55 0.25 -10.33
CA TRP A 679 -15.88 -0.58 -9.33
C TRP A 679 -16.82 -1.62 -8.72
N LEU A 680 -18.07 -1.23 -8.43
CA LEU A 680 -19.07 -2.07 -7.78
C LEU A 680 -19.84 -3.00 -8.72
N HIS A 681 -19.74 -2.80 -10.05
CA HIS A 681 -20.64 -3.42 -11.03
C HIS A 681 -20.77 -4.93 -10.85
N ASP A 682 -19.64 -5.63 -10.87
CA ASP A 682 -19.58 -7.08 -10.74
C ASP A 682 -20.09 -7.57 -9.38
N TYR A 683 -19.67 -6.89 -8.30
CA TYR A 683 -20.08 -7.21 -6.94
C TYR A 683 -21.59 -7.05 -6.71
N LEU A 684 -22.20 -5.97 -7.17
CA LEU A 684 -23.64 -5.74 -7.02
C LEU A 684 -24.46 -6.75 -7.81
N LYS A 685 -23.97 -7.18 -8.97
CA LYS A 685 -24.65 -8.12 -9.85
C LYS A 685 -24.65 -9.55 -9.30
N THR A 686 -23.56 -9.96 -8.64
CA THR A 686 -23.35 -11.37 -8.25
C THR A 686 -23.51 -11.64 -6.76
N ASN A 687 -23.42 -10.63 -5.90
CA ASN A 687 -23.62 -10.82 -4.47
C ASN A 687 -25.09 -11.07 -4.12
N ASN A 688 -25.35 -12.17 -3.40
CA ASN A 688 -26.70 -12.63 -3.06
C ASN A 688 -27.52 -11.60 -2.27
N ARG A 689 -26.87 -10.70 -1.51
CA ARG A 689 -27.55 -9.66 -0.73
C ARG A 689 -28.32 -8.66 -1.61
N PHE A 690 -27.86 -8.42 -2.85
CA PHE A 690 -28.42 -7.38 -3.73
C PHE A 690 -29.30 -7.95 -4.85
N ARG A 691 -29.23 -9.27 -5.07
CA ARG A 691 -29.91 -9.96 -6.17
C ARG A 691 -31.44 -9.83 -6.14
N ASP A 692 -32.04 -9.85 -4.95
CA ASP A 692 -33.50 -9.91 -4.80
C ASP A 692 -34.18 -8.53 -4.59
N ASN A 693 -33.40 -7.45 -4.47
CA ASN A 693 -33.90 -6.14 -4.01
C ASN A 693 -33.91 -5.02 -5.07
N ASN A 694 -33.81 -5.31 -6.38
CA ASN A 694 -33.57 -4.34 -7.46
C ASN A 694 -32.29 -3.49 -7.29
N GLU A 695 -31.53 -3.69 -6.22
CA GLU A 695 -30.27 -2.98 -5.92
C GLU A 695 -29.10 -3.50 -6.77
N SER A 696 -29.22 -4.68 -7.39
CA SER A 696 -28.25 -5.21 -8.36
C SER A 696 -28.09 -4.32 -9.59
N HIS A 697 -29.17 -3.66 -10.02
CA HIS A 697 -29.19 -2.73 -11.17
C HIS A 697 -28.92 -1.27 -10.78
N PHE A 698 -28.58 -1.02 -9.51
CA PHE A 698 -28.35 0.31 -8.97
C PHE A 698 -27.24 1.08 -9.70
N CYS A 699 -26.37 0.41 -10.43
CA CYS A 699 -25.29 1.01 -11.21
C CYS A 699 -25.47 0.93 -12.75
N ASP A 700 -26.57 0.34 -13.25
CA ASP A 700 -26.74 0.18 -14.71
C ASP A 700 -27.17 1.47 -15.40
N ARG A 701 -27.80 2.40 -14.67
CA ARG A 701 -28.26 3.69 -15.21
C ARG A 701 -27.13 4.70 -15.49
N THR A 702 -25.89 4.45 -15.06
CA THR A 702 -24.76 5.37 -15.31
C THR A 702 -24.00 5.09 -16.61
N ASN A 703 -24.23 3.93 -17.25
CA ASN A 703 -23.58 3.56 -18.51
C ASN A 703 -24.27 4.14 -19.75
N ALA A 704 -25.43 4.78 -19.61
CA ALA A 704 -26.15 5.38 -20.73
C ALA A 704 -25.57 6.73 -21.22
N SER A 705 -24.52 7.26 -20.59
CA SER A 705 -23.93 8.55 -20.97
C SER A 705 -22.40 8.58 -21.07
N THR A 706 -21.72 7.42 -21.07
CA THR A 706 -20.24 7.33 -21.12
C THR A 706 -19.69 6.64 -22.37
N SER A 707 -20.51 6.38 -23.41
CA SER A 707 -20.06 5.79 -24.68
C SER A 707 -19.49 6.79 -25.71
N GLN A 708 -19.15 8.01 -25.29
CA GLN A 708 -18.34 8.93 -26.09
C GLN A 708 -17.44 9.76 -25.16
N PHE A 709 -16.23 9.27 -24.88
CA PHE A 709 -14.99 10.06 -24.75
C PHE A 709 -13.78 9.12 -24.77
#